data_AF-A0A0G3G540-F1
#
_entry.id   AF-A0A0G3G540-F1
#
_cell.length_a   1.000
_cell.length_b   1.000
_cell.length_c   1.000
_cell.angle_alpha   90.00
_cell.angle_beta   90.00
_cell.angle_gamma   90.00
#
_symmetry.space_group_name_H-M   'P 1'
#
loop_
_entity.id
_entity.type
_entity.pdbx_description
1 polymer ?
#
loop_
_entity_poly.entity_id
_entity_poly.type
_entity_poly.pdbx_seq_one_letter_code
_entity_poly.pdbx_strand_id
1 'polypeptide(L)'
;MGTHILDKLFNPRGVAVFGASEREGSVGRTVLANLLAAGFKRTLLPVNPKYAEVQGLRCVPELKPGEHMVDLALIATPARAVPGILRNCGEAGLRGAVILSAGFAEAGREGERLQQECVEIAQRYRMRLIGPNCLGIMRPGIGLNATFSHNQALPGKLGLISSSGALITAVLDWAEPTGIGFSSVASTGDAADVDFGELLDYLAVDPETQGILLYVEGIRHTRRFLSGLRAAARMKPVVVLKSARHAATAQAAATHTGAMMGSDAVFDAALQRAGVVRVERVSQWFSAAQTLASGVRLRGEDLAILTNGGGPGVMAVDRAADLGLNLATLADGTLEALNALLPAHWSHGNPVDILGDATPERYGEALRIVLADPGVHMASVLLTPQAMTDPDACAEAVIEQARKSHKPVLACWMGDPLVARARNRFDAEGIPQFRTPEGAVETFAWLIEHRRNQRMLLQVPGPRSDDQPADIEGARLILQHARSQGRRVLSMRESRAVLAAFHIPCSPSILARDPADAMLAAETLGFPVALKISAPDLTHKSDFGGVRLNLRSVQAVRQQAQEMLDQIHEQFPEVEVEGVSVERMAEVGHVRELLVGISRDPVFGPVIAFGLGGTAVEVIGDQAVALPPLNPSLARRLMAQTRAARTLGTFRGAPPVREGAVEQVLLRVSEMACELPELAALDINPLQAGENGVMAVDARIELADPAHDGRDYAHMAIHPYPGHMARKVTTRDGHELELRPIRPEDAAIEQEFVRSLSEKSRYLRFMRSMDELTPEMLVRFTQIDYDREMAFIAVDRHTGREVQVGVARYTTEPDGESAEFAVVISDAWQGRGVGSLLMEAVIDSARNAGLRELFGEVLRHNGGMLALAQRHGFQREILASDEEIIRVSRRLH
;
A
#
# COMPACT_ATOMS: atom_id res chain seq x y z
N MET A 1 -18.61 -2.86 18.63
CA MET A 1 -17.26 -2.47 18.21
C MET A 1 -16.73 -1.51 19.26
N GLY A 2 -15.59 -1.84 19.86
CA GLY A 2 -14.93 -0.97 20.82
C GLY A 2 -14.54 0.38 20.21
N THR A 3 -14.29 1.36 21.07
CA THR A 3 -13.74 2.66 20.66
C THR A 3 -12.28 2.46 20.23
N HIS A 4 -11.88 3.07 19.11
CA HIS A 4 -10.49 2.99 18.62
C HIS A 4 -9.52 3.53 19.68
N ILE A 5 -8.30 2.98 19.77
CA ILE A 5 -7.34 3.38 20.81
C ILE A 5 -6.99 4.87 20.78
N LEU A 6 -6.98 5.47 19.59
CA LEU A 6 -6.72 6.91 19.41
C LEU A 6 -7.94 7.80 19.68
N ASP A 7 -9.11 7.24 20.00
CA ASP A 7 -10.32 8.03 20.28
C ASP A 7 -10.11 9.00 21.45
N LYS A 8 -9.30 8.64 22.45
CA LYS A 8 -8.96 9.53 23.57
C LYS A 8 -8.11 10.74 23.16
N LEU A 9 -7.43 10.68 22.02
CA LEU A 9 -6.66 11.81 21.48
C LEU A 9 -7.56 12.75 20.68
N PHE A 10 -8.44 12.22 19.83
CA PHE A 10 -9.26 13.01 18.91
C PHE A 10 -10.65 13.40 19.45
N ASN A 11 -11.22 12.64 20.38
CA ASN A 11 -12.52 12.88 21.01
C ASN A 11 -12.44 12.97 22.56
N PRO A 12 -11.48 13.71 23.15
CA PRO A 12 -11.27 13.72 24.60
C PRO A 12 -12.44 14.34 25.37
N ARG A 13 -12.82 13.80 26.53
CA ARG A 13 -13.83 14.45 27.41
C ARG A 13 -13.30 15.70 28.11
N GLY A 14 -11.98 15.86 28.18
CA GLY A 14 -11.32 17.03 28.71
C GLY A 14 -9.82 17.02 28.40
N VAL A 15 -9.22 18.21 28.39
CA VAL A 15 -7.83 18.45 27.99
C VAL A 15 -7.08 19.16 29.11
N ALA A 16 -5.94 18.60 29.53
CA ALA A 16 -4.99 19.24 30.42
C ALA A 16 -3.84 19.86 29.62
N VAL A 17 -3.56 21.16 29.82
CA VAL A 17 -2.51 21.89 29.09
C VAL A 17 -1.33 22.16 30.01
N PHE A 18 -0.29 21.34 29.89
CA PHE A 18 0.96 21.48 30.63
C PHE A 18 1.86 22.53 29.98
N GLY A 19 2.34 23.48 30.79
CA GLY A 19 3.12 24.62 30.30
C GLY A 19 2.26 25.82 29.91
N ALA A 20 0.95 25.79 30.17
CA ALA A 20 0.08 26.96 30.07
C ALA A 20 0.65 28.13 30.87
N SER A 21 0.70 29.33 30.30
CA SER A 21 1.29 30.49 30.97
C SER A 21 0.71 31.80 30.47
N GLU A 22 0.88 32.86 31.26
CA GLU A 22 0.55 34.23 30.83
C GLU A 22 1.68 34.88 30.01
N ARG A 23 2.81 34.19 29.77
CA ARG A 23 3.93 34.77 29.02
C ARG A 23 3.57 34.88 27.53
N GLU A 24 3.65 36.08 26.98
CA GLU A 24 3.50 36.34 25.55
C GLU A 24 4.52 35.53 24.73
N GLY A 25 4.06 34.98 23.59
CA GLY A 25 4.87 34.14 22.70
C GLY A 25 5.17 32.74 23.22
N SER A 26 4.68 32.33 24.40
CA SER A 26 4.85 30.95 24.86
C SER A 26 3.89 29.99 24.16
N VAL A 27 4.40 28.82 23.74
CA VAL A 27 3.61 27.77 23.06
C VAL A 27 2.39 27.37 23.90
N GLY A 28 2.56 27.17 25.21
CA GLY A 28 1.46 26.80 26.10
C GLY A 28 0.35 27.85 26.21
N ARG A 29 0.67 29.15 26.09
CA ARG A 29 -0.33 30.22 25.99
C ARG A 29 -1.10 30.14 24.67
N THR A 30 -0.39 29.98 23.56
CA THR A 30 -1.00 29.92 22.22
C THR A 30 -1.94 28.72 22.08
N VAL A 31 -1.55 27.54 22.55
CA VAL A 31 -2.38 26.33 22.49
C VAL A 31 -3.67 26.49 23.30
N LEU A 32 -3.58 27.05 24.51
CA LEU A 32 -4.76 27.30 25.34
C LEU A 32 -5.69 28.33 24.68
N ALA A 33 -5.13 29.41 24.11
CA ALA A 33 -5.88 30.41 23.37
C ALA A 33 -6.60 29.80 22.15
N ASN A 34 -5.94 28.90 21.43
CA ASN A 34 -6.49 28.23 20.25
C ASN A 34 -7.65 27.30 20.60
N LEU A 35 -7.57 26.57 21.71
CA LEU A 35 -8.68 25.74 22.21
C LEU A 35 -9.92 26.59 22.57
N LEU A 36 -9.69 27.74 23.20
CA LEU A 36 -10.76 28.69 23.55
C LEU A 36 -11.37 29.31 22.28
N ALA A 37 -10.55 29.76 21.34
CA ALA A 37 -10.98 30.39 20.09
C ALA A 37 -11.72 29.41 19.16
N ALA A 38 -11.30 28.15 19.13
CA ALA A 38 -11.98 27.09 18.38
C ALA A 38 -13.32 26.65 19.02
N GLY A 39 -13.64 27.15 20.22
CA GLY A 39 -14.91 26.88 20.89
C GLY A 39 -14.99 25.49 21.51
N PHE A 40 -13.88 24.93 22.01
CA PHE A 40 -13.89 23.64 22.70
C PHE A 40 -14.80 23.67 23.93
N LYS A 41 -15.94 22.98 23.87
CA LYS A 41 -17.01 23.07 24.90
C LYS A 41 -16.80 22.15 26.11
N ARG A 42 -15.76 21.32 26.11
CA ARG A 42 -15.50 20.33 27.17
C ARG A 42 -14.47 20.86 28.17
N THR A 43 -14.13 20.07 29.19
CA THR A 43 -13.24 20.50 30.29
C THR A 43 -11.86 20.93 29.75
N LEU A 44 -11.42 22.15 30.07
CA LEU A 44 -10.06 22.65 29.84
C LEU A 44 -9.38 22.93 31.18
N LEU A 45 -8.21 22.34 31.40
CA LEU A 45 -7.46 22.48 32.65
C LEU A 45 -6.01 22.92 32.37
N PRO A 46 -5.68 24.20 32.59
CA PRO A 46 -4.30 24.66 32.58
C PRO A 46 -3.49 24.04 33.73
N VAL A 47 -2.29 23.53 33.44
CA VAL A 47 -1.38 22.95 34.44
C VAL A 47 -0.05 23.70 34.45
N ASN A 48 0.21 24.42 35.55
CA ASN A 48 1.45 25.16 35.79
C ASN A 48 1.64 25.46 37.29
N PRO A 49 2.79 25.11 37.91
CA PRO A 49 3.02 25.35 39.33
C PRO A 49 3.15 26.84 39.71
N LYS A 50 3.34 27.75 38.74
CA LYS A 50 3.58 29.18 38.99
C LYS A 50 2.33 30.04 39.01
N TYR A 51 1.21 29.56 38.47
CA TYR A 51 0.00 30.35 38.27
C TYR A 51 -1.20 29.69 38.95
N ALA A 52 -2.06 30.49 39.56
CA ALA A 52 -3.35 30.03 40.08
C ALA A 52 -4.46 30.10 39.03
N GLU A 53 -4.28 30.95 38.02
CA GLU A 53 -5.21 31.19 36.92
C GLU A 53 -4.42 31.52 35.64
N VAL A 54 -4.88 31.03 34.49
CA VAL A 54 -4.31 31.35 33.17
C VAL A 54 -5.46 31.54 32.18
N GLN A 55 -5.48 32.67 31.47
CA GLN A 55 -6.51 33.05 30.48
C GLN A 55 -7.96 32.89 30.97
N GLY A 56 -8.22 33.24 32.24
CA GLY A 56 -9.56 33.15 32.84
C GLY A 56 -9.94 31.76 33.37
N LEU A 57 -9.03 30.78 33.30
CA LEU A 57 -9.26 29.41 33.74
C LEU A 57 -8.41 29.08 34.97
N ARG A 58 -9.02 28.39 35.93
CA ARG A 58 -8.32 27.89 37.12
C ARG A 58 -7.16 26.99 36.73
N CYS A 59 -5.96 27.32 37.18
CA CYS A 59 -4.75 26.58 36.93
C CYS A 59 -4.36 25.73 38.15
N VAL A 60 -3.91 24.50 37.91
CA VAL A 60 -3.42 23.58 38.95
C VAL A 60 -1.93 23.31 38.80
N PRO A 61 -1.20 23.03 39.89
CA PRO A 61 0.23 22.74 39.80
C PRO A 61 0.52 21.36 39.20
N GLU A 62 -0.36 20.39 39.43
CA GLU A 62 -0.25 18.99 39.00
C GLU A 62 -1.64 18.36 38.89
N LEU A 63 -1.75 17.21 38.20
CA LEU A 63 -2.98 16.43 38.17
C LEU A 63 -3.04 15.48 39.36
N LYS A 64 -4.19 15.42 40.04
CA LYS A 64 -4.45 14.45 41.11
C LYS A 64 -5.36 13.31 40.64
N PRO A 65 -5.10 12.05 41.04
CA PRO A 65 -5.92 10.91 40.67
C PRO A 65 -7.39 11.09 41.07
N GLY A 66 -8.31 10.91 40.13
CA GLY A 66 -9.76 10.96 40.38
C GLY A 66 -10.36 12.36 40.58
N GLU A 67 -9.55 13.43 40.59
CA GLU A 67 -10.04 14.80 40.82
C GLU A 67 -10.41 15.55 39.52
N HIS A 68 -10.00 15.04 38.36
CA HIS A 68 -10.11 15.76 37.09
C HIS A 68 -10.73 14.89 35.99
N MET A 69 -11.72 15.43 35.27
CA MET A 69 -12.33 14.79 34.11
C MET A 69 -11.57 15.14 32.82
N VAL A 70 -10.32 14.69 32.72
CA VAL A 70 -9.46 14.91 31.54
C VAL A 70 -8.95 13.57 31.00
N ASP A 71 -8.91 13.44 29.68
CA ASP A 71 -8.46 12.22 28.99
C ASP A 71 -7.18 12.46 28.16
N LEU A 72 -6.88 13.73 27.84
CA LEU A 72 -5.78 14.16 26.97
C LEU A 72 -4.85 15.15 27.68
N ALA A 73 -3.54 14.91 27.61
CA ALA A 73 -2.51 15.85 28.03
C ALA A 73 -1.85 16.53 26.81
N LEU A 74 -1.80 17.86 26.79
CA LEU A 74 -1.01 18.65 25.84
C LEU A 74 0.22 19.19 26.54
N ILE A 75 1.41 18.83 26.06
CA ILE A 75 2.67 19.08 26.77
C ILE A 75 3.53 20.08 25.99
N ALA A 76 3.56 21.31 26.46
CA ALA A 76 4.34 22.43 25.95
C ALA A 76 5.42 22.89 26.96
N THR A 77 6.20 21.94 27.46
CA THR A 77 7.23 22.14 28.49
C THR A 77 8.60 21.63 28.02
N PRO A 78 9.74 22.15 28.49
CA PRO A 78 11.06 21.68 28.06
C PRO A 78 11.21 20.15 28.14
N ALA A 79 11.87 19.53 27.15
CA ALA A 79 11.97 18.06 26.99
C ALA A 79 12.30 17.30 28.29
N ARG A 80 13.25 17.80 29.09
CA ARG A 80 13.65 17.22 30.38
C ARG A 80 12.52 17.05 31.42
N ALA A 81 11.46 17.84 31.34
CA ALA A 81 10.32 17.78 32.26
C ALA A 81 9.25 16.77 31.82
N VAL A 82 9.25 16.39 30.54
CA VAL A 82 8.19 15.58 29.92
C VAL A 82 8.05 14.18 30.56
N PRO A 83 9.12 13.43 30.87
CA PRO A 83 8.97 12.13 31.54
C PRO A 83 8.25 12.23 32.90
N GLY A 84 8.54 13.27 33.69
CA GLY A 84 7.85 13.51 34.96
C GLY A 84 6.37 13.82 34.79
N ILE A 85 6.03 14.61 33.77
CA ILE A 85 4.64 14.94 33.42
C ILE A 85 3.90 13.68 32.95
N LEU A 86 4.51 12.85 32.12
CA LEU A 86 3.89 11.61 31.65
C LEU A 86 3.57 10.64 32.80
N ARG A 87 4.47 10.54 33.81
CA ARG A 87 4.18 9.77 35.04
C ARG A 87 2.97 10.32 35.78
N ASN A 88 2.90 11.64 35.98
CA ASN A 88 1.76 12.28 36.63
C ASN A 88 0.45 12.05 35.86
N CYS A 89 0.48 12.15 34.53
CA CYS A 89 -0.66 11.84 33.66
C CYS A 89 -1.09 10.36 33.79
N GLY A 90 -0.13 9.44 33.82
CA GLY A 90 -0.39 8.01 33.96
C GLY A 90 -1.03 7.65 35.30
N GLU A 91 -0.55 8.24 36.40
CA GLU A 91 -1.11 8.10 37.75
C GLU A 91 -2.52 8.71 37.85
N ALA A 92 -2.77 9.82 37.15
CA ALA A 92 -4.09 10.43 37.05
C ALA A 92 -5.05 9.66 36.11
N GLY A 93 -4.57 8.63 35.41
CA GLY A 93 -5.39 7.74 34.57
C GLY A 93 -5.58 8.20 33.12
N LEU A 94 -4.80 9.18 32.64
CA LEU A 94 -4.87 9.64 31.25
C LEU A 94 -4.35 8.55 30.31
N ARG A 95 -4.95 8.49 29.11
CA ARG A 95 -4.62 7.49 28.08
C ARG A 95 -4.07 8.10 26.79
N GLY A 96 -4.08 9.42 26.64
CA GLY A 96 -3.50 10.11 25.49
C GLY A 96 -2.66 11.31 25.89
N ALA A 97 -1.53 11.51 25.22
CA ALA A 97 -0.73 12.72 25.33
C ALA A 97 -0.20 13.20 23.97
N VAL A 98 -0.10 14.51 23.80
CA VAL A 98 0.51 15.18 22.64
C VAL A 98 1.69 15.99 23.14
N ILE A 99 2.89 15.65 22.68
CA ILE A 99 4.13 16.29 23.09
C ILE A 99 4.55 17.27 21.98
N LEU A 100 4.28 18.55 22.20
CA LEU A 100 4.60 19.62 21.23
C LEU A 100 6.09 20.01 21.26
N SER A 101 6.78 19.58 22.30
CA SER A 101 8.11 20.07 22.63
C SER A 101 9.18 19.37 21.81
N ALA A 102 10.14 20.14 21.32
CA ALA A 102 11.37 19.64 20.69
C ALA A 102 12.46 19.37 21.76
N GLY A 103 13.59 18.81 21.33
CA GLY A 103 14.76 18.45 22.15
C GLY A 103 14.88 16.96 22.46
N PHE A 104 14.39 16.09 21.58
CA PHE A 104 14.40 14.63 21.70
C PHE A 104 15.38 14.01 20.69
N ALA A 105 15.00 12.96 19.94
CA ALA A 105 15.92 12.25 19.06
C ALA A 105 16.60 13.17 18.03
N GLU A 106 15.93 14.23 17.58
CA GLU A 106 16.47 15.24 16.68
C GLU A 106 17.62 16.07 17.28
N ALA A 107 17.75 16.10 18.61
CA ALA A 107 18.83 16.77 19.34
C ALA A 107 20.04 15.86 19.63
N GLY A 108 20.03 14.60 19.18
CA GLY A 108 21.10 13.62 19.34
C GLY A 108 20.90 12.63 20.49
N ARG A 109 21.98 11.94 20.88
CA ARG A 109 21.94 10.75 21.78
C ARG A 109 21.25 10.97 23.14
N GLU A 110 21.42 12.15 23.75
CA GLU A 110 20.76 12.44 25.04
C GLU A 110 19.25 12.55 24.87
N GLY A 111 18.80 13.18 23.79
CA GLY A 111 17.39 13.31 23.47
C GLY A 111 16.75 12.00 22.98
N GLU A 112 17.50 11.13 22.30
CA GLU A 112 17.06 9.75 22.01
C GLU A 112 16.75 8.99 23.31
N ARG A 113 17.61 9.11 24.34
CA ARG A 113 17.37 8.49 25.64
C ARG A 113 16.12 9.03 26.34
N LEU A 114 15.91 10.35 26.28
CA LEU A 114 14.70 10.98 26.83
C LEU A 114 13.44 10.52 26.10
N GLN A 115 13.51 10.38 24.78
CA GLN A 115 12.40 9.87 23.97
C GLN A 115 12.07 8.43 24.36
N GLN A 116 13.08 7.58 24.50
CA GLN A 116 12.90 6.19 24.92
C GLN A 116 12.27 6.09 26.31
N GLU A 117 12.70 6.90 27.27
CA GLU A 117 12.08 6.97 28.61
C GLU A 117 10.58 7.36 28.50
N CYS A 118 10.23 8.31 27.64
CA CYS A 118 8.83 8.69 27.42
C CYS A 118 7.98 7.54 26.89
N VAL A 119 8.50 6.78 25.91
CA VAL A 119 7.83 5.61 25.33
C VAL A 119 7.63 4.51 26.38
N GLU A 120 8.65 4.22 27.19
CA GLU A 120 8.56 3.22 28.27
C GLU A 120 7.51 3.58 29.32
N ILE A 121 7.43 4.88 29.70
CA ILE A 121 6.40 5.37 30.61
C ILE A 121 5.01 5.20 29.97
N ALA A 122 4.86 5.59 28.71
CA ALA A 122 3.60 5.47 28.00
C ALA A 122 3.10 4.01 27.95
N GLN A 123 3.99 3.07 27.61
CA GLN A 123 3.69 1.64 27.64
C GLN A 123 3.24 1.16 29.02
N ARG A 124 3.97 1.54 30.08
CA ARG A 124 3.66 1.16 31.47
C ARG A 124 2.26 1.59 31.90
N TYR A 125 1.84 2.79 31.50
CA TYR A 125 0.53 3.34 31.84
C TYR A 125 -0.52 3.14 30.74
N ARG A 126 -0.24 2.35 29.69
CA ARG A 126 -1.13 2.13 28.53
C ARG A 126 -1.62 3.46 27.92
N MET A 127 -0.72 4.43 27.81
CA MET A 127 -0.95 5.74 27.22
C MET A 127 -0.39 5.76 25.81
N ARG A 128 -1.04 6.50 24.90
CA ARG A 128 -0.54 6.74 23.54
C ARG A 128 -0.01 8.16 23.37
N LEU A 129 1.12 8.30 22.69
CA LEU A 129 1.82 9.56 22.47
C LEU A 129 1.81 9.99 21.00
N ILE A 130 1.41 11.24 20.74
CA ILE A 130 1.66 11.92 19.46
C ILE A 130 2.83 12.89 19.64
N GLY A 131 3.77 12.89 18.69
CA GLY A 131 5.05 13.59 18.78
C GLY A 131 6.18 12.68 19.28
N PRO A 132 7.22 13.22 19.94
CA PRO A 132 7.45 14.63 20.26
C PRO A 132 7.70 15.50 19.01
N ASN A 133 8.06 16.78 19.23
CA ASN A 133 8.41 17.71 18.16
C ASN A 133 7.33 17.81 17.05
N CYS A 134 6.06 17.93 17.47
CA CYS A 134 4.94 18.00 16.55
C CYS A 134 4.18 19.33 16.68
N LEU A 135 3.41 19.68 15.64
CA LEU A 135 2.51 20.83 15.69
C LEU A 135 1.30 20.58 16.62
N GLY A 136 0.91 19.30 16.77
CA GLY A 136 -0.26 18.87 17.52
C GLY A 136 -1.36 18.28 16.63
N ILE A 137 -2.60 18.32 17.14
CA ILE A 137 -3.79 17.75 16.48
C ILE A 137 -4.97 18.73 16.44
N MET A 138 -5.86 18.57 15.47
CA MET A 138 -7.13 19.29 15.39
C MET A 138 -8.29 18.34 15.11
N ARG A 139 -9.45 18.60 15.73
CA ARG A 139 -10.75 18.00 15.43
C ARG A 139 -11.80 19.13 15.36
N PRO A 140 -11.95 19.78 14.20
CA PRO A 140 -12.81 20.97 14.05
C PRO A 140 -14.27 20.75 14.46
N GLY A 141 -14.82 19.55 14.20
CA GLY A 141 -16.20 19.21 14.54
C GLY A 141 -16.55 19.33 16.03
N ILE A 142 -15.57 19.22 16.92
CA ILE A 142 -15.74 19.38 18.38
C ILE A 142 -15.04 20.63 18.93
N GLY A 143 -14.51 21.49 18.06
CA GLY A 143 -13.74 22.67 18.44
C GLY A 143 -12.37 22.37 19.06
N LEU A 144 -11.80 21.19 18.84
CA LEU A 144 -10.46 20.85 19.36
C LEU A 144 -9.40 21.42 18.41
N ASN A 145 -8.71 22.48 18.82
CA ASN A 145 -7.46 22.93 18.18
C ASN A 145 -6.32 22.83 19.19
N ALA A 146 -5.70 21.64 19.25
CA ALA A 146 -4.59 21.34 20.16
C ALA A 146 -3.24 21.62 19.49
N THR A 147 -3.12 22.77 18.81
CA THR A 147 -1.90 23.19 18.12
C THR A 147 -1.49 24.60 18.52
N PHE A 148 -0.28 24.99 18.16
CA PHE A 148 0.20 26.38 18.27
C PHE A 148 0.17 27.15 16.92
N SER A 149 -0.59 26.65 15.94
CA SER A 149 -0.84 27.35 14.68
C SER A 149 -1.71 28.59 14.91
N HIS A 150 -1.51 29.66 14.12
CA HIS A 150 -2.43 30.80 14.13
C HIS A 150 -3.70 30.53 13.32
N ASN A 151 -3.69 29.49 12.49
CA ASN A 151 -4.79 29.14 11.60
C ASN A 151 -5.76 28.19 12.30
N GLN A 152 -7.05 28.38 12.03
CA GLN A 152 -8.11 27.44 12.39
C GLN A 152 -8.44 26.56 11.18
N ALA A 153 -8.87 25.33 11.44
CA ALA A 153 -9.38 24.46 10.39
C ALA A 153 -10.90 24.56 10.36
N LEU A 154 -11.47 24.77 9.17
CA LEU A 154 -12.92 24.70 8.97
C LEU A 154 -13.39 23.24 9.15
N PRO A 155 -14.58 22.99 9.72
CA PRO A 155 -15.17 21.66 9.72
C PRO A 155 -15.40 21.15 8.29
N GLY A 156 -14.98 19.91 8.03
CA GLY A 156 -15.21 19.25 6.76
C GLY A 156 -14.96 17.76 6.84
N LYS A 157 -14.61 17.15 5.69
CA LYS A 157 -14.60 15.70 5.51
C LYS A 157 -13.22 15.12 5.18
N LEU A 158 -12.20 15.96 5.06
CA LEU A 158 -10.85 15.53 4.76
C LEU A 158 -10.04 15.32 6.04
N GLY A 159 -9.41 14.17 6.17
CA GLY A 159 -8.38 13.94 7.19
C GLY A 159 -7.01 14.35 6.65
N LEU A 160 -6.22 15.09 7.43
CA LEU A 160 -4.86 15.48 7.05
C LEU A 160 -3.84 14.89 8.03
N ILE A 161 -2.89 14.11 7.52
CA ILE A 161 -1.75 13.59 8.27
C ILE A 161 -0.46 14.10 7.63
N SER A 162 0.44 14.68 8.43
CA SER A 162 1.73 15.17 7.95
C SER A 162 2.83 15.00 8.98
N SER A 163 4.01 14.61 8.52
CA SER A 163 5.26 14.66 9.30
C SER A 163 5.76 16.09 9.49
N SER A 164 5.46 16.99 8.55
CA SER A 164 5.86 18.40 8.61
C SER A 164 4.77 19.26 9.22
N GLY A 165 5.06 19.86 10.38
CA GLY A 165 4.20 20.86 11.02
C GLY A 165 4.08 22.15 10.20
N ALA A 166 5.18 22.59 9.58
CA ALA A 166 5.19 23.79 8.73
C ALA A 166 4.25 23.63 7.53
N LEU A 167 4.26 22.45 6.88
CA LEU A 167 3.35 22.19 5.77
C LEU A 167 1.88 22.23 6.21
N ILE A 168 1.55 21.69 7.39
CA ILE A 168 0.17 21.77 7.92
C ILE A 168 -0.24 23.24 8.03
N THR A 169 0.59 24.12 8.60
CA THR A 169 0.24 25.53 8.76
C THR A 169 -0.05 26.21 7.41
N ALA A 170 0.78 25.97 6.39
CA ALA A 170 0.57 26.51 5.04
C ALA A 170 -0.68 25.93 4.36
N VAL A 171 -0.93 24.64 4.53
CA VAL A 171 -2.12 23.95 4.01
C VAL A 171 -3.40 24.53 4.61
N LEU A 172 -3.41 24.78 5.93
CA LEU A 172 -4.56 25.37 6.60
C LEU A 172 -4.83 26.81 6.12
N ASP A 173 -3.78 27.59 5.92
CA ASP A 173 -3.88 28.95 5.38
C ASP A 173 -4.51 28.99 3.98
N TRP A 174 -4.16 28.01 3.12
CA TRP A 174 -4.71 27.91 1.77
C TRP A 174 -6.13 27.33 1.73
N ALA A 175 -6.47 26.49 2.70
CA ALA A 175 -7.76 25.82 2.76
C ALA A 175 -8.91 26.77 3.14
N GLU A 176 -8.66 27.73 4.03
CA GLU A 176 -9.67 28.68 4.51
C GLU A 176 -10.33 29.52 3.38
N PRO A 177 -9.61 30.24 2.52
CA PRO A 177 -10.22 31.04 1.45
C PRO A 177 -10.85 30.19 0.34
N THR A 178 -10.48 28.91 0.24
CA THR A 178 -11.04 27.97 -0.74
C THR A 178 -12.22 27.14 -0.19
N GLY A 179 -12.62 27.38 1.06
CA GLY A 179 -13.74 26.68 1.70
C GLY A 179 -13.46 25.21 1.99
N ILE A 180 -12.19 24.79 1.99
CA ILE A 180 -11.80 23.41 2.25
C ILE A 180 -11.78 23.17 3.77
N GLY A 181 -12.59 22.22 4.23
CA GLY A 181 -12.66 21.83 5.63
C GLY A 181 -12.08 20.45 5.92
N PHE A 182 -11.71 20.24 7.18
CA PHE A 182 -11.09 19.01 7.68
C PHE A 182 -11.95 18.34 8.75
N SER A 183 -11.95 17.00 8.73
CA SER A 183 -12.50 16.18 9.81
C SER A 183 -11.49 16.11 10.96
N SER A 184 -10.23 15.83 10.65
CA SER A 184 -9.12 15.73 11.60
C SER A 184 -7.81 16.20 10.95
N VAL A 185 -6.93 16.81 11.74
CA VAL A 185 -5.56 17.16 11.34
C VAL A 185 -4.60 16.58 12.38
N ALA A 186 -3.55 15.91 11.94
CA ALA A 186 -2.55 15.33 12.83
C ALA A 186 -1.13 15.55 12.32
N SER A 187 -0.29 16.11 13.20
CA SER A 187 1.16 16.19 13.01
C SER A 187 1.82 15.04 13.75
N THR A 188 2.53 14.16 13.04
CA THR A 188 3.23 13.03 13.69
C THR A 188 4.49 13.49 14.43
N GLY A 189 5.13 14.57 13.95
CA GLY A 189 6.42 15.03 14.45
C GLY A 189 7.45 13.90 14.30
N ASP A 190 8.17 13.61 15.39
CA ASP A 190 9.16 12.54 15.39
C ASP A 190 8.53 11.14 15.37
N ALA A 191 7.22 10.98 15.61
CA ALA A 191 6.51 9.70 15.62
C ALA A 191 7.16 8.64 16.55
N ALA A 192 7.36 8.99 17.83
CA ALA A 192 8.00 8.10 18.80
C ALA A 192 7.13 6.90 19.25
N ASP A 193 5.79 7.03 19.17
CA ASP A 193 4.83 5.96 19.48
C ASP A 193 3.76 5.86 18.39
N VAL A 194 2.89 6.87 18.27
CA VAL A 194 1.86 6.91 17.22
C VAL A 194 2.49 7.42 15.93
N ASP A 195 2.48 6.59 14.88
CA ASP A 195 2.98 6.92 13.54
C ASP A 195 1.82 6.94 12.53
N PHE A 196 2.14 7.08 11.25
CA PHE A 196 1.19 7.09 10.14
C PHE A 196 0.24 5.88 10.15
N GLY A 197 0.72 4.68 10.46
CA GLY A 197 -0.07 3.45 10.43
C GLY A 197 -1.30 3.53 11.34
N GLU A 198 -1.10 3.86 12.62
CA GLU A 198 -2.19 3.95 13.60
C GLU A 198 -3.13 5.15 13.33
N LEU A 199 -2.61 6.25 12.78
CA LEU A 199 -3.45 7.40 12.37
C LEU A 199 -4.32 7.04 11.16
N LEU A 200 -3.78 6.32 10.19
CA LEU A 200 -4.53 5.85 9.02
C LEU A 200 -5.62 4.85 9.45
N ASP A 201 -5.32 3.94 10.37
CA ASP A 201 -6.30 3.02 10.96
C ASP A 201 -7.47 3.78 11.60
N TYR A 202 -7.15 4.81 12.40
CA TYR A 202 -8.18 5.65 13.03
C TYR A 202 -9.05 6.35 11.99
N LEU A 203 -8.43 7.00 11.01
CA LEU A 203 -9.16 7.73 9.97
C LEU A 203 -9.94 6.78 9.05
N ALA A 204 -9.52 5.52 8.88
CA ALA A 204 -10.25 4.52 8.10
C ALA A 204 -11.63 4.23 8.70
N VAL A 205 -11.73 4.15 10.03
CA VAL A 205 -12.99 3.83 10.75
C VAL A 205 -13.79 5.07 11.19
N ASP A 206 -13.21 6.26 11.09
CA ASP A 206 -13.86 7.51 11.51
C ASP A 206 -14.99 7.93 10.55
N PRO A 207 -16.27 7.97 10.97
CA PRO A 207 -17.38 8.29 10.07
C PRO A 207 -17.35 9.74 9.54
N GLU A 208 -16.66 10.67 10.18
CA GLU A 208 -16.56 12.07 9.72
C GLU A 208 -15.57 12.23 8.56
N THR A 209 -14.62 11.30 8.42
CA THR A 209 -13.59 11.35 7.38
C THR A 209 -14.06 10.63 6.12
N GLN A 210 -14.06 11.30 4.96
CA GLN A 210 -14.39 10.73 3.64
C GLN A 210 -13.20 10.63 2.69
N GLY A 211 -12.11 11.35 2.95
CA GLY A 211 -10.87 11.26 2.17
C GLY A 211 -9.67 11.65 3.03
N ILE A 212 -8.49 11.11 2.71
CA ILE A 212 -7.29 11.29 3.52
C ILE A 212 -6.16 11.90 2.69
N LEU A 213 -5.63 13.01 3.17
CA LEU A 213 -4.45 13.69 2.68
C LEU A 213 -3.27 13.25 3.55
N LEU A 214 -2.27 12.62 2.92
CA LEU A 214 -1.07 12.14 3.61
C LEU A 214 0.22 12.77 3.04
N TYR A 215 1.00 13.46 3.89
CA TYR A 215 2.32 13.97 3.55
C TYR A 215 3.43 13.20 4.27
N VAL A 216 4.30 12.58 3.48
CA VAL A 216 5.35 11.67 3.98
C VAL A 216 6.73 12.23 3.60
N GLU A 217 7.59 12.43 4.60
CA GLU A 217 9.01 12.71 4.38
C GLU A 217 9.85 11.43 4.50
N GLY A 218 9.61 10.65 5.55
CA GLY A 218 10.23 9.34 5.80
C GLY A 218 9.28 8.40 6.57
N ILE A 219 9.65 7.12 6.64
CA ILE A 219 8.86 6.08 7.32
C ILE A 219 9.73 5.42 8.38
N ARG A 220 9.21 5.23 9.60
CA ARG A 220 9.87 4.46 10.66
C ARG A 220 9.46 2.99 10.64
N HIS A 221 8.16 2.73 10.58
CA HIS A 221 7.59 1.38 10.64
C HIS A 221 6.87 0.98 9.35
N THR A 222 7.62 0.48 8.37
CA THR A 222 7.12 0.17 7.03
C THR A 222 5.88 -0.74 7.01
N ARG A 223 5.91 -1.85 7.75
CA ARG A 223 4.78 -2.80 7.73
C ARG A 223 3.50 -2.16 8.28
N ARG A 224 3.60 -1.44 9.41
CA ARG A 224 2.46 -0.70 9.99
C ARG A 224 1.96 0.39 9.06
N PHE A 225 2.89 1.11 8.41
CA PHE A 225 2.56 2.11 7.42
C PHE A 225 1.75 1.52 6.25
N LEU A 226 2.25 0.47 5.59
CA LEU A 226 1.55 -0.16 4.47
C LEU A 226 0.24 -0.84 4.91
N SER A 227 0.22 -1.46 6.09
CA SER A 227 -0.98 -2.04 6.67
C SER A 227 -2.09 -0.99 6.85
N GLY A 228 -1.79 0.10 7.57
CA GLY A 228 -2.74 1.19 7.78
C GLY A 228 -3.14 1.88 6.48
N LEU A 229 -2.20 2.04 5.55
CA LEU A 229 -2.46 2.62 4.24
C LEU A 229 -3.42 1.76 3.41
N ARG A 230 -3.23 0.44 3.40
CA ARG A 230 -4.13 -0.51 2.73
C ARG A 230 -5.50 -0.54 3.41
N ALA A 231 -5.55 -0.53 4.73
CA ALA A 231 -6.80 -0.49 5.49
C ALA A 231 -7.61 0.78 5.19
N ALA A 232 -6.95 1.94 5.16
CA ALA A 232 -7.56 3.21 4.79
C ALA A 232 -8.02 3.24 3.32
N ALA A 233 -7.12 2.89 2.39
CA ALA A 233 -7.38 2.94 0.95
C ALA A 233 -8.50 2.01 0.47
N ARG A 234 -8.77 0.93 1.21
CA ARG A 234 -9.91 0.02 0.99
C ARG A 234 -11.26 0.67 1.22
N MET A 235 -11.30 1.66 2.09
CA MET A 235 -12.54 2.27 2.58
C MET A 235 -12.71 3.68 2.02
N LYS A 236 -11.61 4.42 1.90
CA LYS A 236 -11.58 5.85 1.61
C LYS A 236 -10.43 6.17 0.67
N PRO A 237 -10.60 7.14 -0.24
CA PRO A 237 -9.50 7.61 -1.06
C PRO A 237 -8.40 8.23 -0.19
N VAL A 238 -7.18 7.75 -0.41
CA VAL A 238 -5.96 8.31 0.18
C VAL A 238 -5.14 8.93 -0.95
N VAL A 239 -4.70 10.17 -0.74
CA VAL A 239 -3.83 10.89 -1.67
C VAL A 239 -2.55 11.28 -0.96
N VAL A 240 -1.42 10.86 -1.53
CA VAL A 240 -0.09 11.06 -0.94
C VAL A 240 0.69 12.13 -1.69
N LEU A 241 1.28 13.05 -0.94
CA LEU A 241 2.33 13.96 -1.41
C LEU A 241 3.66 13.55 -0.75
N LYS A 242 4.65 13.17 -1.56
CA LYS A 242 5.98 12.74 -1.09
C LYS A 242 7.05 13.76 -1.48
N SER A 243 7.88 14.15 -0.51
CA SER A 243 9.07 14.99 -0.72
C SER A 243 10.34 14.16 -0.96
N ALA A 244 11.48 14.81 -1.24
CA ALA A 244 12.81 14.17 -1.39
C ALA A 244 12.87 13.04 -2.44
N ARG A 245 12.38 13.34 -3.65
CA ARG A 245 12.23 12.38 -4.77
C ARG A 245 13.56 11.98 -5.44
N HIS A 246 14.62 12.77 -5.26
CA HIS A 246 15.90 12.57 -5.92
C HIS A 246 16.97 12.19 -4.90
N ALA A 247 17.92 11.33 -5.27
CA ALA A 247 18.96 10.83 -4.37
C ALA A 247 19.69 11.95 -3.60
N ALA A 248 20.01 13.06 -4.26
CA ALA A 248 20.65 14.23 -3.62
C ALA A 248 19.75 14.94 -2.58
N THR A 249 18.44 14.97 -2.78
CA THR A 249 17.48 15.56 -1.81
C THR A 249 17.10 14.56 -0.72
N ALA A 250 17.10 13.26 -1.02
CA ALA A 250 16.97 12.19 -0.03
C ALA A 250 18.12 12.22 0.98
N GLN A 251 19.36 12.43 0.55
CA GLN A 251 20.48 12.53 1.51
C GLN A 251 20.35 13.72 2.47
N ALA A 252 19.86 14.86 1.99
CA ALA A 252 19.62 16.05 2.82
C ALA A 252 18.42 15.89 3.78
N ALA A 253 17.33 15.23 3.37
CA ALA A 253 16.20 14.98 4.25
C ALA A 253 16.48 13.91 5.32
N ALA A 254 17.40 12.97 5.06
CA ALA A 254 17.76 11.89 5.97
C ALA A 254 18.47 12.42 7.23
N THR A 255 19.35 13.42 7.04
CA THR A 255 20.08 14.05 8.13
C THR A 255 19.20 14.90 9.04
N HIS A 256 18.04 15.37 8.56
CA HIS A 256 17.11 16.20 9.32
C HIS A 256 16.04 15.42 10.08
N THR A 257 15.65 14.22 9.63
CA THR A 257 14.52 13.48 10.20
C THR A 257 14.90 12.19 10.94
N GLY A 258 16.10 11.65 10.69
CA GLY A 258 16.52 10.36 11.25
C GLY A 258 15.66 9.16 10.77
N ALA A 259 14.73 9.37 9.83
CA ALA A 259 13.86 8.36 9.26
C ALA A 259 14.50 7.69 8.03
N MET A 260 14.13 6.43 7.77
CA MET A 260 14.63 5.70 6.61
C MET A 260 13.99 6.22 5.32
N MET A 261 14.79 6.26 4.24
CA MET A 261 14.32 6.61 2.90
C MET A 261 14.76 5.56 1.89
N GLY A 262 13.79 5.03 1.16
CA GLY A 262 13.97 4.09 0.08
C GLY A 262 14.01 4.78 -1.28
N SER A 263 14.13 3.98 -2.33
CA SER A 263 14.05 4.45 -3.72
C SER A 263 12.65 5.02 -4.03
N ASP A 264 12.59 6.12 -4.79
CA ASP A 264 11.31 6.73 -5.18
C ASP A 264 10.45 5.78 -6.01
N ALA A 265 11.07 4.96 -6.87
CA ALA A 265 10.37 3.96 -7.68
C ALA A 265 9.77 2.84 -6.80
N VAL A 266 10.45 2.45 -5.73
CA VAL A 266 9.96 1.45 -4.78
C VAL A 266 8.83 2.02 -3.94
N PHE A 267 8.95 3.27 -3.50
CA PHE A 267 7.87 3.98 -2.81
C PHE A 267 6.63 4.10 -3.68
N ASP A 268 6.79 4.44 -4.96
CA ASP A 268 5.67 4.50 -5.91
C ASP A 268 5.00 3.13 -6.11
N ALA A 269 5.80 2.08 -6.30
CA ALA A 269 5.28 0.71 -6.34
C ALA A 269 4.54 0.32 -5.05
N ALA A 270 5.02 0.77 -3.88
CA ALA A 270 4.38 0.55 -2.60
C ALA A 270 3.00 1.22 -2.51
N LEU A 271 2.90 2.49 -2.91
CA LEU A 271 1.63 3.23 -2.97
C LEU A 271 0.63 2.59 -3.94
N GLN A 272 1.10 2.21 -5.13
CA GLN A 272 0.31 1.50 -6.12
C GLN A 272 -0.27 0.19 -5.55
N ARG A 273 0.56 -0.61 -4.86
CA ARG A 273 0.10 -1.85 -4.21
C ARG A 273 -0.80 -1.58 -3.01
N ALA A 274 -0.69 -0.42 -2.38
CA ALA A 274 -1.58 -0.01 -1.29
C ALA A 274 -2.94 0.54 -1.75
N GLY A 275 -3.14 0.81 -3.05
CA GLY A 275 -4.39 1.37 -3.57
C GLY A 275 -4.48 2.90 -3.53
N VAL A 276 -3.34 3.56 -3.36
CA VAL A 276 -3.22 5.00 -3.07
C VAL A 276 -2.81 5.78 -4.31
N VAL A 277 -3.30 7.01 -4.44
CA VAL A 277 -2.91 7.93 -5.53
C VAL A 277 -1.79 8.82 -5.04
N ARG A 278 -0.77 9.00 -5.88
CA ARG A 278 0.32 9.94 -5.63
C ARG A 278 0.11 11.23 -6.42
N VAL A 279 0.40 12.36 -5.80
CA VAL A 279 0.45 13.68 -6.47
C VAL A 279 1.81 14.32 -6.30
N GLU A 280 2.11 15.30 -7.15
CA GLU A 280 3.41 15.98 -7.15
C GLU A 280 3.38 17.37 -6.50
N ARG A 281 2.21 18.00 -6.44
CA ARG A 281 2.05 19.39 -6.01
C ARG A 281 0.89 19.52 -5.02
N VAL A 282 0.99 20.50 -4.12
CA VAL A 282 -0.07 20.74 -3.13
C VAL A 282 -1.41 21.14 -3.80
N SER A 283 -1.37 21.89 -4.90
CA SER A 283 -2.58 22.22 -5.66
C SER A 283 -3.32 20.98 -6.18
N GLN A 284 -2.56 20.00 -6.68
CA GLN A 284 -3.09 18.71 -7.13
C GLN A 284 -3.66 17.89 -5.97
N TRP A 285 -3.05 18.00 -4.78
CA TRP A 285 -3.41 17.21 -3.61
C TRP A 285 -4.86 17.43 -3.19
N PHE A 286 -5.31 18.68 -3.12
CA PHE A 286 -6.70 19.00 -2.80
C PHE A 286 -7.67 18.61 -3.90
N SER A 287 -7.33 18.92 -5.16
CA SER A 287 -8.18 18.59 -6.31
C SER A 287 -8.40 17.08 -6.46
N ALA A 288 -7.34 16.29 -6.30
CA ALA A 288 -7.39 14.84 -6.30
C ALA A 288 -8.27 14.32 -5.17
N ALA A 289 -8.05 14.79 -3.94
CA ALA A 289 -8.81 14.30 -2.78
C ALA A 289 -10.30 14.65 -2.86
N GLN A 290 -10.65 15.86 -3.28
CA GLN A 290 -12.05 16.25 -3.47
C GLN A 290 -12.73 15.44 -4.57
N THR A 291 -12.05 15.24 -5.71
CA THR A 291 -12.63 14.49 -6.83
C THR A 291 -12.79 13.00 -6.51
N LEU A 292 -11.84 12.42 -5.77
CA LEU A 292 -11.94 11.02 -5.35
C LEU A 292 -12.99 10.85 -4.25
N ALA A 293 -13.13 11.83 -3.34
CA ALA A 293 -14.12 11.80 -2.27
C ALA A 293 -15.56 12.10 -2.75
N SER A 294 -15.73 12.74 -3.91
CA SER A 294 -17.06 13.00 -4.49
C SER A 294 -17.75 11.73 -5.00
N GLY A 295 -17.05 10.60 -5.06
CA GLY A 295 -17.61 9.30 -5.43
C GLY A 295 -17.70 9.06 -6.93
N VAL A 296 -17.00 9.86 -7.75
CA VAL A 296 -16.90 9.66 -9.20
C VAL A 296 -16.31 8.28 -9.50
N ARG A 297 -17.07 7.44 -10.23
CA ARG A 297 -16.64 6.08 -10.62
C ARG A 297 -16.49 5.97 -12.12
N LEU A 298 -15.29 5.59 -12.55
CA LEU A 298 -15.01 5.30 -13.96
C LEU A 298 -15.46 3.89 -14.35
N ARG A 299 -16.07 3.77 -15.53
CA ARG A 299 -16.42 2.47 -16.15
C ARG A 299 -15.39 1.98 -17.17
N GLY A 300 -14.61 2.88 -17.76
CA GLY A 300 -13.42 2.59 -18.59
C GLY A 300 -12.34 3.66 -18.43
N GLU A 301 -11.47 3.81 -19.42
CA GLU A 301 -10.26 4.64 -19.36
C GLU A 301 -10.12 5.63 -20.53
N ASP A 302 -11.20 5.85 -21.29
CA ASP A 302 -11.17 6.69 -22.50
C ASP A 302 -11.90 8.02 -22.29
N LEU A 303 -11.20 9.13 -22.58
CA LEU A 303 -11.66 10.50 -22.40
C LEU A 303 -12.22 11.09 -23.69
N ALA A 304 -13.41 11.70 -23.62
CA ALA A 304 -13.86 12.64 -24.64
C ALA A 304 -13.60 14.08 -24.21
N ILE A 305 -13.11 14.92 -25.11
CA ILE A 305 -12.92 16.35 -24.86
C ILE A 305 -13.93 17.10 -25.73
N LEU A 306 -14.74 17.95 -25.11
CA LEU A 306 -15.68 18.85 -25.79
C LEU A 306 -15.21 20.28 -25.55
N THR A 307 -15.03 21.09 -26.60
CA THR A 307 -14.48 22.45 -26.44
C THR A 307 -15.07 23.44 -27.45
N ASN A 308 -15.18 24.71 -27.09
CA ASN A 308 -15.47 25.80 -28.03
C ASN A 308 -14.22 26.50 -28.59
N GLY A 309 -13.03 25.97 -28.33
CA GLY A 309 -11.79 26.56 -28.83
C GLY A 309 -10.70 25.51 -29.03
N GLY A 310 -10.16 25.45 -30.24
CA GLY A 310 -9.09 24.50 -30.59
C GLY A 310 -7.84 24.58 -29.70
N GLY A 311 -7.42 25.78 -29.26
CA GLY A 311 -6.25 25.95 -28.39
C GLY A 311 -6.34 25.15 -27.07
N PRO A 312 -7.35 25.42 -26.22
CA PRO A 312 -7.63 24.63 -25.02
C PRO A 312 -7.79 23.13 -25.28
N GLY A 313 -8.43 22.75 -26.41
CA GLY A 313 -8.57 21.36 -26.83
C GLY A 313 -7.21 20.69 -27.04
N VAL A 314 -6.30 21.33 -27.78
CA VAL A 314 -4.94 20.82 -28.02
C VAL A 314 -4.14 20.73 -26.73
N MET A 315 -4.22 21.73 -25.83
CA MET A 315 -3.54 21.67 -24.52
C MET A 315 -3.99 20.45 -23.70
N ALA A 316 -5.28 20.11 -23.74
CA ALA A 316 -5.79 18.90 -23.08
C ALA A 316 -5.27 17.62 -23.75
N VAL A 317 -5.21 17.58 -25.08
CA VAL A 317 -4.67 16.43 -25.83
C VAL A 317 -3.19 16.22 -25.54
N ASP A 318 -2.38 17.28 -25.58
CA ASP A 318 -0.94 17.22 -25.28
C ASP A 318 -0.72 16.68 -23.86
N ARG A 319 -1.46 17.21 -22.88
CA ARG A 319 -1.35 16.72 -21.50
C ARG A 319 -1.81 15.26 -21.36
N ALA A 320 -2.84 14.84 -22.11
CA ALA A 320 -3.28 13.45 -22.13
C ALA A 320 -2.19 12.53 -22.70
N ALA A 321 -1.50 12.96 -23.76
CA ALA A 321 -0.39 12.23 -24.36
C ALA A 321 0.82 12.12 -23.41
N ASP A 322 1.19 13.20 -22.72
CA ASP A 322 2.27 13.21 -21.71
C ASP A 322 2.02 12.21 -20.57
N LEU A 323 0.75 12.05 -20.19
CA LEU A 323 0.30 11.14 -19.13
C LEU A 323 -0.02 9.73 -19.66
N GLY A 324 0.11 9.48 -20.97
CA GLY A 324 -0.21 8.20 -21.61
C GLY A 324 -1.69 7.81 -21.51
N LEU A 325 -2.59 8.80 -21.51
CA LEU A 325 -4.03 8.62 -21.46
C LEU A 325 -4.62 8.40 -22.86
N ASN A 326 -5.67 7.57 -22.94
CA ASN A 326 -6.38 7.33 -24.18
C ASN A 326 -7.51 8.34 -24.38
N LEU A 327 -7.60 8.88 -25.59
CA LEU A 327 -8.77 9.60 -26.05
C LEU A 327 -9.77 8.60 -26.66
N ALA A 328 -11.05 8.81 -26.38
CA ALA A 328 -12.12 8.00 -26.94
C ALA A 328 -12.13 8.11 -28.48
N THR A 329 -12.20 6.96 -29.14
CA THR A 329 -12.50 6.89 -30.58
C THR A 329 -14.01 6.89 -30.73
N LEU A 330 -14.57 7.95 -31.32
CA LEU A 330 -16.00 8.11 -31.48
C LEU A 330 -16.54 7.10 -32.50
N ALA A 331 -17.69 6.49 -32.20
CA ALA A 331 -18.36 5.57 -33.11
C ALA A 331 -18.95 6.31 -34.31
N ASP A 332 -19.09 5.62 -35.44
CA ASP A 332 -19.63 6.20 -36.69
C ASP A 332 -21.00 6.87 -36.47
N GLY A 333 -21.90 6.23 -35.71
CA GLY A 333 -23.22 6.80 -35.39
C GLY A 333 -23.15 8.08 -34.53
N THR A 334 -22.12 8.24 -33.71
CA THR A 334 -21.88 9.48 -32.94
C THR A 334 -21.38 10.59 -33.86
N LEU A 335 -20.47 10.26 -34.78
CA LEU A 335 -19.97 11.20 -35.78
C LEU A 335 -21.11 11.69 -36.69
N GLU A 336 -22.01 10.80 -37.14
CA GLU A 336 -23.20 11.16 -37.92
C GLU A 336 -24.13 12.11 -37.15
N ALA A 337 -24.39 11.83 -35.88
CA ALA A 337 -25.22 12.69 -35.04
C ALA A 337 -24.60 14.07 -34.80
N LEU A 338 -23.28 14.13 -34.56
CA LEU A 338 -22.55 15.39 -34.43
C LEU A 338 -22.52 16.18 -35.74
N ASN A 339 -22.37 15.51 -36.89
CA ASN A 339 -22.41 16.14 -38.21
C ASN A 339 -23.76 16.78 -38.55
N ALA A 340 -24.86 16.21 -38.04
CA ALA A 340 -26.19 16.78 -38.21
C ALA A 340 -26.43 18.01 -37.32
N LEU A 341 -25.77 18.08 -36.16
CA LEU A 341 -25.92 19.16 -35.17
C LEU A 341 -24.95 20.33 -35.39
N LEU A 342 -23.68 20.02 -35.67
CA LEU A 342 -22.57 20.98 -35.65
C LEU A 342 -22.31 21.58 -37.04
N PRO A 343 -21.76 22.80 -37.11
CA PRO A 343 -21.36 23.40 -38.38
C PRO A 343 -20.30 22.54 -39.09
N ALA A 344 -20.27 22.55 -40.43
CA ALA A 344 -19.39 21.69 -41.24
C ALA A 344 -17.88 21.77 -40.90
N HIS A 345 -17.45 22.86 -40.25
CA HIS A 345 -16.06 23.14 -39.88
C HIS A 345 -15.65 22.66 -38.49
N TRP A 346 -16.50 21.92 -37.77
CA TRP A 346 -16.10 21.28 -36.52
C TRP A 346 -14.99 20.25 -36.75
N SER A 347 -14.34 19.77 -35.69
CA SER A 347 -13.11 18.95 -35.80
C SER A 347 -13.26 17.55 -36.41
N HIS A 348 -14.49 17.02 -36.55
CA HIS A 348 -14.77 15.65 -37.02
C HIS A 348 -14.06 14.53 -36.24
N GLY A 349 -13.77 14.77 -34.95
CA GLY A 349 -13.04 13.82 -34.11
C GLY A 349 -13.05 14.19 -32.64
N ASN A 350 -12.13 13.62 -31.88
CA ASN A 350 -11.90 13.91 -30.47
C ASN A 350 -10.52 14.58 -30.33
N PRO A 351 -10.43 15.85 -29.88
CA PRO A 351 -11.47 16.69 -29.28
C PRO A 351 -12.60 17.09 -30.22
N VAL A 352 -13.82 17.16 -29.69
CA VAL A 352 -15.01 17.69 -30.36
C VAL A 352 -15.00 19.22 -30.22
N ASP A 353 -14.53 19.93 -31.24
CA ASP A 353 -14.51 21.39 -31.28
C ASP A 353 -15.84 21.92 -31.85
N ILE A 354 -16.69 22.46 -30.96
CA ILE A 354 -18.01 23.00 -31.30
C ILE A 354 -17.99 24.47 -31.73
N LEU A 355 -16.80 25.02 -31.97
CA LEU A 355 -16.52 26.39 -32.42
C LEU A 355 -16.86 27.48 -31.39
N GLY A 356 -16.25 28.65 -31.58
CA GLY A 356 -16.27 29.75 -30.60
C GLY A 356 -17.63 30.41 -30.36
N ASP A 357 -18.52 30.34 -31.35
CA ASP A 357 -19.89 30.87 -31.31
C ASP A 357 -20.90 29.91 -30.68
N ALA A 358 -20.43 28.84 -30.02
CA ALA A 358 -21.28 27.81 -29.44
C ALA A 358 -22.28 28.38 -28.42
N THR A 359 -23.57 28.14 -28.67
CA THR A 359 -24.68 28.48 -27.78
C THR A 359 -24.83 27.44 -26.66
N PRO A 360 -25.56 27.75 -25.57
CA PRO A 360 -25.88 26.77 -24.52
C PRO A 360 -26.50 25.48 -25.06
N GLU A 361 -27.40 25.59 -26.04
CA GLU A 361 -28.05 24.44 -26.67
C GLU A 361 -27.05 23.56 -27.41
N ARG A 362 -26.07 24.18 -28.10
CA ARG A 362 -24.98 23.45 -28.78
C ARG A 362 -24.12 22.68 -27.78
N TYR A 363 -23.79 23.29 -26.63
CA TYR A 363 -23.06 22.62 -25.55
C TYR A 363 -23.84 21.43 -24.99
N GLY A 364 -25.11 21.65 -24.63
CA GLY A 364 -25.96 20.59 -24.06
C GLY A 364 -26.14 19.42 -25.03
N GLU A 365 -26.52 19.69 -26.28
CA GLU A 365 -26.84 18.62 -27.22
C GLU A 365 -25.61 17.87 -27.72
N ALA A 366 -24.49 18.57 -27.94
CA ALA A 366 -23.21 17.91 -28.27
C ALA A 366 -22.74 17.02 -27.11
N LEU A 367 -22.82 17.51 -25.86
CA LEU A 367 -22.47 16.71 -24.70
C LEU A 367 -23.37 15.48 -24.55
N ARG A 368 -24.69 15.62 -24.80
CA ARG A 368 -25.63 14.49 -24.77
C ARG A 368 -25.23 13.40 -25.77
N ILE A 369 -24.86 13.78 -26.99
CA ILE A 369 -24.40 12.85 -28.05
C ILE A 369 -23.09 12.17 -27.62
N VAL A 370 -22.11 12.94 -27.15
CA VAL A 370 -20.81 12.42 -26.69
C VAL A 370 -20.99 11.46 -25.51
N LEU A 371 -21.84 11.78 -24.54
CA LEU A 371 -22.11 10.90 -23.39
C LEU A 371 -22.87 9.62 -23.78
N ALA A 372 -23.60 9.62 -24.89
CA ALA A 372 -24.27 8.41 -25.39
C ALA A 372 -23.31 7.42 -26.07
N ASP A 373 -22.15 7.88 -26.55
CA ASP A 373 -21.18 7.06 -27.30
C ASP A 373 -20.59 5.93 -26.45
N PRO A 374 -20.65 4.64 -26.86
CA PRO A 374 -20.17 3.53 -26.05
C PRO A 374 -18.65 3.53 -25.78
N GLY A 375 -17.83 4.16 -26.63
CA GLY A 375 -16.38 4.31 -26.47
C GLY A 375 -15.98 5.44 -25.51
N VAL A 376 -16.92 6.29 -25.09
CA VAL A 376 -16.66 7.38 -24.14
C VAL A 376 -16.93 6.92 -22.71
N HIS A 377 -15.96 7.09 -21.81
CA HIS A 377 -16.07 6.73 -20.40
C HIS A 377 -16.16 7.92 -19.45
N MET A 378 -15.60 9.07 -19.86
CA MET A 378 -15.70 10.35 -19.18
C MET A 378 -15.64 11.47 -20.22
N ALA A 379 -16.30 12.61 -19.96
CA ALA A 379 -16.21 13.79 -20.81
C ALA A 379 -15.59 14.97 -20.05
N SER A 380 -14.65 15.68 -20.68
CA SER A 380 -14.12 16.95 -20.20
C SER A 380 -14.64 18.09 -21.09
N VAL A 381 -15.43 18.98 -20.52
CA VAL A 381 -16.05 20.10 -21.23
C VAL A 381 -15.27 21.38 -20.94
N LEU A 382 -14.71 21.97 -21.97
CA LEU A 382 -13.87 23.16 -21.90
C LEU A 382 -14.61 24.36 -22.49
N LEU A 383 -14.66 25.47 -21.74
CA LEU A 383 -15.20 26.73 -22.21
C LEU A 383 -14.17 27.85 -22.08
N THR A 384 -13.99 28.60 -23.18
CA THR A 384 -13.36 29.92 -23.17
C THR A 384 -14.41 31.00 -23.40
N PRO A 385 -14.50 32.03 -22.56
CA PRO A 385 -15.48 33.10 -22.74
C PRO A 385 -15.16 33.90 -23.99
N GLN A 386 -16.10 33.93 -24.94
CA GLN A 386 -16.04 34.78 -26.13
C GLN A 386 -17.17 35.81 -26.09
N ALA A 387 -17.12 36.83 -26.96
CA ALA A 387 -18.11 37.90 -26.99
C ALA A 387 -19.56 37.41 -27.18
N MET A 388 -19.74 36.24 -27.82
CA MET A 388 -21.04 35.65 -28.13
C MET A 388 -21.43 34.50 -27.19
N THR A 389 -20.58 34.14 -26.22
CA THR A 389 -20.80 33.01 -25.32
C THR A 389 -21.35 33.51 -23.99
N ASP A 390 -22.43 32.89 -23.50
CA ASP A 390 -22.90 33.05 -22.12
C ASP A 390 -22.37 31.90 -21.26
N PRO A 391 -21.32 32.11 -20.43
CA PRO A 391 -20.72 31.04 -19.65
C PRO A 391 -21.67 30.43 -18.62
N ASP A 392 -22.61 31.21 -18.08
CA ASP A 392 -23.55 30.78 -17.05
C ASP A 392 -24.64 29.89 -17.64
N ALA A 393 -25.20 30.29 -18.79
CA ALA A 393 -26.19 29.48 -19.51
C ALA A 393 -25.56 28.20 -20.10
N CYS A 394 -24.33 28.25 -20.61
CA CYS A 394 -23.62 27.04 -21.04
C CYS A 394 -23.38 26.07 -19.88
N ALA A 395 -23.07 26.58 -18.68
CA ALA A 395 -22.92 25.74 -17.50
C ALA A 395 -24.24 25.04 -17.11
N GLU A 396 -25.39 25.72 -17.21
CA GLU A 396 -26.71 25.10 -17.00
C GLU A 396 -26.95 23.92 -17.93
N ALA A 397 -26.71 24.12 -19.22
CA ALA A 397 -26.91 23.09 -20.22
C ALA A 397 -26.02 21.86 -19.94
N VAL A 398 -24.78 22.09 -19.52
CA VAL A 398 -23.84 21.00 -19.16
C VAL A 398 -24.26 20.28 -17.88
N ILE A 399 -24.67 21.01 -16.84
CA ILE A 399 -25.19 20.43 -15.58
C ILE A 399 -26.41 19.57 -15.85
N GLU A 400 -27.34 20.03 -16.69
CA GLU A 400 -28.56 19.30 -17.02
C GLU A 400 -28.25 17.94 -17.66
N GLN A 401 -27.30 17.90 -18.60
CA GLN A 401 -26.92 16.65 -19.27
C GLN A 401 -26.06 15.75 -18.40
N ALA A 402 -25.19 16.32 -17.56
CA ALA A 402 -24.40 15.57 -16.59
C ALA A 402 -25.31 14.79 -15.61
N ARG A 403 -26.39 15.43 -15.13
CA ARG A 403 -27.39 14.78 -14.25
C ARG A 403 -28.14 13.62 -14.91
N LYS A 404 -28.35 13.69 -16.23
CA LYS A 404 -29.04 12.63 -17.01
C LYS A 404 -28.13 11.46 -17.35
N SER A 405 -26.82 11.59 -17.17
CA SER A 405 -25.83 10.59 -17.56
C SER A 405 -25.26 9.84 -16.37
N HIS A 406 -24.92 8.57 -16.59
CA HIS A 406 -24.12 7.79 -15.63
C HIS A 406 -22.61 7.94 -15.83
N LYS A 407 -22.20 8.63 -16.90
CA LYS A 407 -20.79 8.89 -17.20
C LYS A 407 -20.39 10.24 -16.59
N PRO A 408 -19.28 10.29 -15.84
CA PRO A 408 -18.86 11.54 -15.20
C PRO A 408 -18.49 12.62 -16.21
N VAL A 409 -18.68 13.88 -15.80
CA VAL A 409 -18.31 15.08 -16.56
C VAL A 409 -17.36 15.93 -15.73
N LEU A 410 -16.28 16.39 -16.34
CA LEU A 410 -15.40 17.43 -15.80
C LEU A 410 -15.69 18.75 -16.51
N ALA A 411 -15.74 19.84 -15.76
CA ALA A 411 -15.90 21.17 -16.32
C ALA A 411 -14.57 21.94 -16.27
N CYS A 412 -14.24 22.68 -17.31
CA CYS A 412 -13.09 23.59 -17.33
C CYS A 412 -13.50 24.92 -17.95
N TRP A 413 -13.97 25.84 -17.09
CA TRP A 413 -14.32 27.19 -17.51
C TRP A 413 -13.11 28.10 -17.28
N MET A 414 -12.44 28.45 -18.39
CA MET A 414 -11.19 29.20 -18.35
C MET A 414 -11.45 30.69 -18.13
N GLY A 415 -10.64 31.31 -17.26
CA GLY A 415 -10.78 32.72 -16.86
C GLY A 415 -11.12 32.86 -15.37
N ASP A 416 -11.39 34.11 -14.93
CA ASP A 416 -11.78 34.37 -13.54
C ASP A 416 -13.13 35.09 -13.42
N PRO A 417 -13.27 36.41 -13.68
CA PRO A 417 -14.47 37.13 -13.25
C PRO A 417 -15.71 36.73 -14.06
N LEU A 418 -15.56 36.49 -15.37
CA LEU A 418 -16.64 36.16 -16.30
C LEU A 418 -17.23 34.75 -16.09
N VAL A 419 -16.49 33.87 -15.43
CA VAL A 419 -16.88 32.46 -15.25
C VAL A 419 -17.06 32.06 -13.79
N ALA A 420 -16.88 33.00 -12.85
CA ALA A 420 -16.97 32.74 -11.42
C ALA A 420 -18.34 32.19 -11.00
N ARG A 421 -19.43 32.73 -11.56
CA ARG A 421 -20.79 32.26 -11.29
C ARG A 421 -21.00 30.84 -11.80
N ALA A 422 -20.67 30.56 -13.06
CA ALA A 422 -20.68 29.23 -13.64
C ALA A 422 -19.91 28.20 -12.80
N ARG A 423 -18.69 28.52 -12.33
CA ARG A 423 -17.90 27.63 -11.45
C ARG A 423 -18.60 27.32 -10.13
N ASN A 424 -19.12 28.34 -9.45
CA ASN A 424 -19.85 28.14 -8.20
C ASN A 424 -21.07 27.22 -8.36
N ARG A 425 -21.69 27.20 -9.55
CA ARG A 425 -22.80 26.31 -9.86
C ARG A 425 -22.35 24.87 -10.03
N PHE A 426 -21.22 24.63 -10.71
CA PHE A 426 -20.63 23.30 -10.77
C PHE A 426 -20.29 22.77 -9.37
N ASP A 427 -19.69 23.61 -8.51
CA ASP A 427 -19.37 23.25 -7.13
C ASP A 427 -20.63 22.92 -6.32
N ALA A 428 -21.70 23.72 -6.47
CA ALA A 428 -22.99 23.46 -5.80
C ALA A 428 -23.67 22.15 -6.24
N GLU A 429 -23.39 21.71 -7.47
CA GLU A 429 -23.92 20.47 -8.06
C GLU A 429 -22.96 19.27 -7.87
N GLY A 430 -21.80 19.48 -7.25
CA GLY A 430 -20.79 18.44 -7.06
C GLY A 430 -20.10 17.99 -8.35
N ILE A 431 -20.11 18.80 -9.41
CA ILE A 431 -19.40 18.54 -10.65
C ILE A 431 -17.97 19.11 -10.53
N PRO A 432 -16.90 18.29 -10.61
CA PRO A 432 -15.55 18.80 -10.49
C PRO A 432 -15.22 19.81 -11.60
N GLN A 433 -14.78 21.00 -11.19
CA GLN A 433 -14.42 22.09 -12.09
C GLN A 433 -12.96 22.52 -11.96
N PHE A 434 -12.38 22.92 -13.09
CA PHE A 434 -10.98 23.30 -13.21
C PHE A 434 -10.81 24.63 -13.93
N ARG A 435 -9.71 25.32 -13.62
CA ARG A 435 -9.32 26.58 -14.25
C ARG A 435 -8.53 26.38 -15.54
N THR A 436 -7.94 25.19 -15.72
CA THR A 436 -6.98 24.85 -16.77
C THR A 436 -7.29 23.48 -17.35
N PRO A 437 -7.22 23.28 -18.68
CA PRO A 437 -7.45 21.97 -19.31
C PRO A 437 -6.55 20.86 -18.74
N GLU A 438 -5.29 21.18 -18.45
CA GLU A 438 -4.31 20.24 -17.90
C GLU A 438 -4.75 19.69 -16.54
N GLY A 439 -5.31 20.54 -15.68
CA GLY A 439 -5.84 20.11 -14.37
C GLY A 439 -7.04 19.17 -14.48
N ALA A 440 -7.90 19.36 -15.49
CA ALA A 440 -8.99 18.43 -15.77
C ALA A 440 -8.47 17.07 -16.25
N VAL A 441 -7.48 17.07 -17.14
CA VAL A 441 -6.84 15.84 -17.65
C VAL A 441 -6.05 15.12 -16.56
N GLU A 442 -5.31 15.84 -15.72
CA GLU A 442 -4.61 15.28 -14.56
C GLU A 442 -5.59 14.60 -13.59
N THR A 443 -6.78 15.19 -13.41
CA THR A 443 -7.84 14.59 -12.57
C THR A 443 -8.35 13.28 -13.15
N PHE A 444 -8.52 13.20 -14.47
CA PHE A 444 -8.85 11.94 -15.12
C PHE A 444 -7.75 10.89 -14.93
N ALA A 445 -6.48 11.30 -15.02
CA ALA A 445 -5.36 10.42 -14.74
C ALA A 445 -5.41 9.85 -13.32
N TRP A 446 -5.66 10.67 -12.30
CA TRP A 446 -5.80 10.21 -10.91
C TRP A 446 -6.98 9.26 -10.70
N LEU A 447 -8.10 9.46 -11.40
CA LEU A 447 -9.24 8.54 -11.33
C LEU A 447 -8.91 7.17 -11.95
N ILE A 448 -8.19 7.15 -13.07
CA ILE A 448 -7.70 5.91 -13.69
C ILE A 448 -6.69 5.23 -12.78
N GLU A 449 -5.73 5.98 -12.27
CA GLU A 449 -4.69 5.47 -11.37
C GLU A 449 -5.32 4.89 -10.10
N HIS A 450 -6.24 5.62 -9.47
CA HIS A 450 -7.00 5.13 -8.31
C HIS A 450 -7.69 3.81 -8.63
N ARG A 451 -8.40 3.71 -9.76
CA ARG A 451 -9.08 2.47 -10.16
C ARG A 451 -8.10 1.31 -10.37
N ARG A 452 -6.98 1.56 -11.04
CA ARG A 452 -5.92 0.55 -11.26
C ARG A 452 -5.30 0.11 -9.93
N ASN A 453 -5.03 1.05 -9.03
CA ASN A 453 -4.44 0.80 -7.73
C ASN A 453 -5.42 0.04 -6.81
N GLN A 454 -6.71 0.38 -6.85
CA GLN A 454 -7.75 -0.38 -6.15
C GLN A 454 -7.85 -1.83 -6.65
N ARG A 455 -7.75 -2.07 -7.96
CA ARG A 455 -7.68 -3.45 -8.49
C ARG A 455 -6.46 -4.21 -7.96
N MET A 456 -5.31 -3.54 -7.83
CA MET A 456 -4.08 -4.12 -7.27
C MET A 456 -4.18 -4.39 -5.77
N LEU A 457 -4.78 -3.50 -5.00
CA LEU A 457 -5.02 -3.66 -3.57
C LEU A 457 -5.77 -4.97 -3.27
N LEU A 458 -6.72 -5.32 -4.13
CA LEU A 458 -7.51 -6.55 -4.09
C LEU A 458 -6.76 -7.80 -4.56
N GLN A 459 -5.60 -7.67 -5.20
CA GLN A 459 -4.82 -8.83 -5.64
C GLN A 459 -4.08 -9.44 -4.45
N VAL A 460 -4.56 -10.60 -3.99
CA VAL A 460 -3.79 -11.48 -3.11
C VAL A 460 -3.32 -12.68 -3.95
N PRO A 461 -2.06 -13.11 -3.81
CA PRO A 461 -1.64 -14.37 -4.40
C PRO A 461 -2.49 -15.49 -3.80
N GLY A 462 -3.32 -16.13 -4.62
CA GLY A 462 -3.99 -17.37 -4.22
C GLY A 462 -2.96 -18.48 -3.98
N PRO A 463 -3.34 -19.58 -3.29
CA PRO A 463 -2.49 -20.77 -3.26
C PRO A 463 -2.17 -21.16 -4.71
N ARG A 464 -0.87 -21.25 -5.03
CA ARG A 464 -0.43 -21.65 -6.37
C ARG A 464 -1.10 -22.98 -6.70
N SER A 465 -1.76 -23.03 -7.85
CA SER A 465 -2.28 -24.28 -8.43
C SER A 465 -1.17 -25.11 -9.08
N ASP A 466 0.09 -24.92 -8.68
CA ASP A 466 1.20 -25.69 -9.22
C ASP A 466 1.22 -27.07 -8.55
N ASP A 467 1.21 -28.12 -9.37
CA ASP A 467 1.39 -29.51 -8.95
C ASP A 467 2.80 -29.79 -8.37
N GLN A 468 3.72 -28.82 -8.44
CA GLN A 468 5.11 -28.94 -7.97
C GLN A 468 5.51 -27.79 -7.01
N PRO A 469 5.62 -28.07 -5.69
CA PRO A 469 6.12 -27.11 -4.72
C PRO A 469 7.63 -26.85 -4.92
N ALA A 470 8.10 -25.68 -4.48
CA ALA A 470 9.53 -25.38 -4.43
C ALA A 470 10.24 -26.17 -3.31
N ASP A 471 11.50 -26.53 -3.54
CA ASP A 471 12.37 -27.14 -2.52
C ASP A 471 13.02 -26.06 -1.64
N ILE A 472 12.20 -25.46 -0.77
CA ILE A 472 12.62 -24.35 0.11
C ILE A 472 13.74 -24.81 1.07
N GLU A 473 13.62 -26.01 1.62
CA GLU A 473 14.59 -26.56 2.58
C GLU A 473 15.93 -26.85 1.90
N GLY A 474 15.93 -27.43 0.69
CA GLY A 474 17.14 -27.62 -0.10
C GLY A 474 17.85 -26.30 -0.41
N ALA A 475 17.10 -25.26 -0.80
CA ALA A 475 17.65 -23.94 -1.01
C ALA A 475 18.24 -23.33 0.27
N ARG A 476 17.54 -23.42 1.41
CA ARG A 476 18.03 -22.94 2.71
C ARG A 476 19.33 -23.62 3.13
N LEU A 477 19.46 -24.93 2.92
CA LEU A 477 20.69 -25.67 3.22
C LEU A 477 21.89 -25.15 2.41
N ILE A 478 21.69 -24.83 1.12
CA ILE A 478 22.74 -24.24 0.28
C ILE A 478 23.17 -22.86 0.81
N LEU A 479 22.20 -22.01 1.14
CA LEU A 479 22.43 -20.68 1.70
C LEU A 479 23.17 -20.75 3.04
N GLN A 480 22.74 -21.63 3.94
CA GLN A 480 23.38 -21.85 5.24
C GLN A 480 24.81 -22.36 5.10
N HIS A 481 25.06 -23.30 4.17
CA HIS A 481 26.39 -23.81 3.90
C HIS A 481 27.35 -22.71 3.46
N ALA A 482 26.95 -21.89 2.47
CA ALA A 482 27.78 -20.77 2.01
C ALA A 482 28.06 -19.77 3.13
N ARG A 483 27.07 -19.44 3.96
CA ARG A 483 27.24 -18.55 5.12
C ARG A 483 28.14 -19.14 6.19
N SER A 484 28.07 -20.45 6.46
CA SER A 484 28.97 -21.13 7.41
C SER A 484 30.45 -21.02 7.01
N GLN A 485 30.72 -20.77 5.73
CA GLN A 485 32.06 -20.54 5.19
C GLN A 485 32.43 -19.05 5.13
N GLY A 486 31.61 -18.16 5.69
CA GLY A 486 31.80 -16.70 5.66
C GLY A 486 31.56 -16.05 4.30
N ARG A 487 31.01 -16.80 3.32
CA ARG A 487 30.73 -16.27 1.97
C ARG A 487 29.42 -15.50 1.93
N ARG A 488 29.43 -14.35 1.27
CA ARG A 488 28.25 -13.50 1.01
C ARG A 488 27.71 -13.63 -0.41
N VAL A 489 28.43 -14.30 -1.29
CA VAL A 489 28.04 -14.53 -2.69
C VAL A 489 28.08 -16.02 -2.94
N LEU A 490 27.03 -16.54 -3.57
CA LEU A 490 26.98 -17.95 -3.97
C LEU A 490 27.86 -18.19 -5.19
N SER A 491 28.47 -19.39 -5.26
CA SER A 491 29.11 -19.84 -6.49
C SER A 491 28.07 -20.06 -7.59
N MET A 492 28.51 -20.07 -8.85
CA MET A 492 27.61 -20.25 -9.99
C MET A 492 26.82 -21.57 -9.93
N ARG A 493 27.44 -22.64 -9.41
CA ARG A 493 26.78 -23.95 -9.19
C ARG A 493 25.70 -23.87 -8.12
N GLU A 494 25.97 -23.19 -7.00
CA GLU A 494 25.01 -22.98 -5.92
C GLU A 494 23.86 -22.08 -6.36
N SER A 495 24.13 -20.97 -7.06
CA SER A 495 23.10 -20.09 -7.61
C SER A 495 22.13 -20.85 -8.52
N ARG A 496 22.65 -21.70 -9.40
CA ARG A 496 21.83 -22.56 -10.27
C ARG A 496 21.02 -23.58 -9.50
N ALA A 497 21.62 -24.23 -8.49
CA ALA A 497 20.90 -25.18 -7.65
C ALA A 497 19.73 -24.51 -6.91
N VAL A 498 19.93 -23.27 -6.43
CA VAL A 498 18.86 -22.47 -5.83
C VAL A 498 17.78 -22.12 -6.85
N LEU A 499 18.14 -21.68 -8.07
CA LEU A 499 17.15 -21.43 -9.13
C LEU A 499 16.34 -22.69 -9.48
N ALA A 500 17.00 -23.85 -9.58
CA ALA A 500 16.37 -25.13 -9.86
C ALA A 500 15.42 -25.57 -8.74
N ALA A 501 15.75 -25.31 -7.47
CA ALA A 501 14.87 -25.57 -6.33
C ALA A 501 13.53 -24.81 -6.42
N PHE A 502 13.52 -23.66 -7.11
CA PHE A 502 12.32 -22.87 -7.39
C PHE A 502 11.82 -23.05 -8.82
N HIS A 503 12.23 -24.10 -9.54
CA HIS A 503 11.78 -24.42 -10.90
C HIS A 503 12.01 -23.30 -11.93
N ILE A 504 13.03 -22.45 -11.73
CA ILE A 504 13.44 -21.45 -12.71
C ILE A 504 14.36 -22.13 -13.73
N PRO A 505 14.02 -22.17 -15.04
CA PRO A 505 14.84 -22.84 -16.04
C PRO A 505 16.23 -22.21 -16.13
N CYS A 506 17.27 -22.99 -15.91
CA CYS A 506 18.67 -22.57 -16.04
C CYS A 506 19.45 -23.51 -16.95
N SER A 507 20.41 -22.97 -17.72
CA SER A 507 21.21 -23.79 -18.64
C SER A 507 22.00 -24.86 -17.87
N PRO A 508 21.94 -26.14 -18.28
CA PRO A 508 22.80 -27.18 -17.74
C PRO A 508 24.27 -26.81 -17.94
N SER A 509 25.06 -27.00 -16.89
CA SER A 509 26.45 -26.57 -16.83
C SER A 509 27.30 -27.65 -16.17
N ILE A 510 28.48 -27.89 -16.75
CA ILE A 510 29.50 -28.77 -16.19
C ILE A 510 30.78 -27.96 -16.04
N LEU A 511 31.33 -27.93 -14.83
CA LEU A 511 32.66 -27.34 -14.58
C LEU A 511 33.73 -28.31 -15.09
N ALA A 512 34.53 -27.85 -16.04
CA ALA A 512 35.70 -28.55 -16.54
C ALA A 512 36.97 -27.89 -16.00
N ARG A 513 37.87 -28.69 -15.40
CA ARG A 513 39.10 -28.16 -14.80
C ARG A 513 40.18 -27.89 -15.83
N ASP A 514 40.13 -28.60 -16.96
CA ASP A 514 41.07 -28.47 -18.06
C ASP A 514 40.35 -28.57 -19.42
N PRO A 515 41.06 -28.26 -20.53
CA PRO A 515 40.47 -28.34 -21.87
C PRO A 515 40.01 -29.73 -22.30
N ALA A 516 40.55 -30.82 -21.73
CA ALA A 516 40.11 -32.18 -22.04
C ALA A 516 38.79 -32.52 -21.34
N ASP A 517 38.64 -32.10 -20.08
CA ASP A 517 37.37 -32.13 -19.36
C ASP A 517 36.29 -31.32 -20.10
N ALA A 518 36.67 -30.16 -20.65
CA ALA A 518 35.74 -29.29 -21.36
C ALA A 518 35.19 -29.94 -22.64
N MET A 519 36.02 -30.73 -23.33
CA MET A 519 35.59 -31.55 -24.47
C MET A 519 34.54 -32.58 -24.07
N LEU A 520 34.81 -33.35 -23.01
CA LEU A 520 33.92 -34.40 -22.51
C LEU A 520 32.58 -33.82 -22.04
N ALA A 521 32.64 -32.68 -21.33
CA ALA A 521 31.47 -31.94 -20.91
C ALA A 521 30.63 -31.47 -22.11
N ALA A 522 31.26 -30.92 -23.15
CA ALA A 522 30.55 -30.46 -24.35
C ALA A 522 29.90 -31.61 -25.12
N GLU A 523 30.57 -32.76 -25.22
CA GLU A 523 30.00 -33.95 -25.87
C GLU A 523 28.80 -34.50 -25.09
N THR A 524 28.84 -34.45 -23.75
CA THR A 524 27.74 -34.86 -22.87
C THR A 524 26.53 -33.91 -22.96
N LEU A 525 26.78 -32.59 -22.99
CA LEU A 525 25.74 -31.57 -23.00
C LEU A 525 25.10 -31.38 -24.38
N GLY A 526 25.85 -31.65 -25.45
CA GLY A 526 25.45 -31.43 -26.83
C GLY A 526 25.65 -29.99 -27.30
N PHE A 527 25.86 -29.82 -28.61
CA PHE A 527 26.16 -28.55 -29.27
C PHE A 527 24.90 -27.79 -29.72
N PRO A 528 24.95 -26.44 -29.86
CA PRO A 528 26.09 -25.57 -29.56
C PRO A 528 26.27 -25.29 -28.05
N VAL A 529 27.52 -25.15 -27.62
CA VAL A 529 27.89 -24.83 -26.24
C VAL A 529 28.55 -23.46 -26.12
N ALA A 530 28.49 -22.90 -24.92
CA ALA A 530 29.24 -21.75 -24.48
C ALA A 530 30.29 -22.17 -23.45
N LEU A 531 31.44 -21.49 -23.46
CA LEU A 531 32.46 -21.58 -22.43
C LEU A 531 32.45 -20.29 -21.62
N LYS A 532 32.44 -20.41 -20.30
CA LYS A 532 32.53 -19.29 -19.37
C LYS A 532 33.59 -19.58 -18.32
N ILE A 533 34.49 -18.63 -18.05
CA ILE A 533 35.49 -18.79 -17.00
C ILE A 533 34.81 -18.95 -15.62
N SER A 534 35.34 -19.87 -14.79
CA SER A 534 34.95 -20.02 -13.38
C SER A 534 36.10 -19.54 -12.50
N ALA A 535 35.99 -18.31 -12.04
CA ALA A 535 36.92 -17.68 -11.11
C ALA A 535 36.10 -16.77 -10.17
N PRO A 536 36.04 -17.04 -8.85
CA PRO A 536 35.24 -16.26 -7.91
C PRO A 536 35.57 -14.76 -7.91
N ASP A 537 36.85 -14.42 -8.11
CA ASP A 537 37.35 -13.04 -8.06
C ASP A 537 37.09 -12.24 -9.36
N LEU A 538 36.62 -12.88 -10.43
CA LEU A 538 36.40 -12.29 -11.74
C LEU A 538 34.89 -12.19 -12.06
N THR A 539 34.28 -11.07 -11.68
CA THR A 539 32.82 -10.84 -11.76
C THR A 539 32.31 -10.47 -13.16
N HIS A 540 32.99 -9.59 -13.90
CA HIS A 540 32.56 -9.11 -15.23
C HIS A 540 33.19 -9.90 -16.38
N LYS A 541 32.83 -11.19 -16.49
CA LYS A 541 33.45 -12.19 -17.39
C LYS A 541 33.62 -11.76 -18.85
N SER A 542 32.66 -11.02 -19.38
CA SER A 542 32.68 -10.60 -20.78
C SER A 542 33.77 -9.57 -21.09
N ASP A 543 34.14 -8.73 -20.13
CA ASP A 543 35.00 -7.56 -20.34
C ASP A 543 36.46 -7.92 -20.61
N PHE A 544 36.88 -9.11 -20.16
CA PHE A 544 38.22 -9.66 -20.36
C PHE A 544 38.21 -10.94 -21.22
N GLY A 545 37.13 -11.19 -21.97
CA GLY A 545 37.05 -12.35 -22.86
C GLY A 545 36.89 -13.68 -22.12
N GLY A 546 36.37 -13.69 -20.90
CA GLY A 546 36.01 -14.90 -20.14
C GLY A 546 34.73 -15.60 -20.63
N VAL A 547 34.19 -15.24 -21.80
CA VAL A 547 33.02 -15.88 -22.43
C VAL A 547 33.31 -16.18 -23.91
N ARG A 548 33.01 -17.40 -24.35
CA ARG A 548 33.02 -17.82 -25.77
C ARG A 548 31.70 -18.50 -26.09
N LEU A 549 31.02 -18.05 -27.14
CA LEU A 549 29.67 -18.50 -27.50
C LEU A 549 29.68 -19.27 -28.83
N ASN A 550 28.61 -20.05 -29.07
CA ASN A 550 28.32 -20.73 -30.33
C ASN A 550 29.41 -21.68 -30.81
N LEU A 551 30.02 -22.43 -29.87
CA LEU A 551 30.97 -23.48 -30.20
C LEU A 551 30.20 -24.72 -30.64
N ARG A 552 30.54 -25.23 -31.82
CA ARG A 552 29.78 -26.29 -32.52
C ARG A 552 30.54 -27.60 -32.70
N SER A 553 31.77 -27.68 -32.20
CA SER A 553 32.58 -28.89 -32.28
C SER A 553 33.47 -29.06 -31.06
N VAL A 554 33.81 -30.31 -30.77
CA VAL A 554 34.69 -30.69 -29.67
C VAL A 554 36.07 -30.04 -29.84
N GLN A 555 36.58 -29.95 -31.07
CA GLN A 555 37.87 -29.31 -31.37
C GLN A 555 37.83 -27.81 -31.05
N ALA A 556 36.75 -27.11 -31.43
CA ALA A 556 36.59 -25.69 -31.13
C ALA A 556 36.51 -25.45 -29.62
N VAL A 557 35.81 -26.31 -28.88
CA VAL A 557 35.74 -26.26 -27.41
C VAL A 557 37.12 -26.40 -26.77
N ARG A 558 37.88 -27.43 -27.13
CA ARG A 558 39.23 -27.63 -26.57
C ARG A 558 40.13 -26.42 -26.81
N GLN A 559 40.16 -25.95 -28.06
CA GLN A 559 41.01 -24.84 -28.46
C GLN A 559 40.63 -23.56 -27.69
N GLN A 560 39.35 -23.20 -27.69
CA GLN A 560 38.88 -21.99 -27.03
C GLN A 560 38.99 -22.06 -25.50
N ALA A 561 38.87 -23.25 -24.90
CA ALA A 561 39.10 -23.44 -23.47
C ALA A 561 40.58 -23.23 -23.10
N GLN A 562 41.50 -23.78 -23.88
CA GLN A 562 42.94 -23.57 -23.69
C GLN A 562 43.30 -22.08 -23.85
N GLU A 563 42.89 -21.47 -24.96
CA GLU A 563 43.13 -20.04 -25.23
C GLU A 563 42.57 -19.15 -24.11
N MET A 564 41.37 -19.46 -23.60
CA MET A 564 40.76 -18.71 -22.50
C MET A 564 41.57 -18.86 -21.19
N LEU A 565 41.97 -20.07 -20.82
CA LEU A 565 42.74 -20.32 -19.60
C LEU A 565 44.11 -19.65 -19.65
N ASP A 566 44.79 -19.74 -20.80
CA ASP A 566 46.10 -19.10 -21.01
C ASP A 566 45.98 -17.58 -20.93
N GLN A 567 44.98 -17.00 -21.62
CA GLN A 567 44.73 -15.56 -21.62
C GLN A 567 44.45 -15.01 -20.21
N ILE A 568 43.64 -15.73 -19.41
CA ILE A 568 43.33 -15.32 -18.03
C ILE A 568 44.55 -15.47 -17.12
N HIS A 569 45.34 -16.54 -17.25
CA HIS A 569 46.59 -16.70 -16.48
C HIS A 569 47.61 -15.61 -16.80
N GLU A 570 47.71 -15.19 -18.06
CA GLU A 570 48.62 -14.11 -18.47
C GLU A 570 48.15 -12.73 -17.95
N GLN A 571 46.85 -12.45 -18.05
CA GLN A 571 46.29 -11.15 -17.65
C GLN A 571 46.11 -11.01 -16.13
N PHE A 572 45.82 -12.12 -15.44
CA PHE A 572 45.47 -12.16 -14.02
C PHE A 572 46.18 -13.33 -13.31
N PRO A 573 47.52 -13.32 -13.20
CA PRO A 573 48.28 -14.43 -12.61
C PRO A 573 48.01 -14.63 -11.11
N GLU A 574 47.47 -13.61 -10.45
CA GLU A 574 47.13 -13.63 -9.02
C GLU A 574 45.75 -14.26 -8.73
N VAL A 575 44.93 -14.49 -9.76
CA VAL A 575 43.54 -14.98 -9.61
C VAL A 575 43.52 -16.50 -9.62
N GLU A 576 42.86 -17.09 -8.63
CA GLU A 576 42.62 -18.53 -8.61
C GLU A 576 41.47 -18.89 -9.58
N VAL A 577 41.82 -19.60 -10.66
CA VAL A 577 40.87 -20.09 -11.66
C VAL A 577 40.50 -21.54 -11.34
N GLU A 578 39.22 -21.80 -11.09
CA GLU A 578 38.71 -23.15 -10.82
C GLU A 578 38.62 -24.02 -12.10
N GLY A 579 38.48 -23.36 -13.25
CA GLY A 579 38.36 -23.96 -14.58
C GLY A 579 37.42 -23.20 -15.51
N VAL A 580 36.79 -23.91 -16.44
CA VAL A 580 35.84 -23.38 -17.42
C VAL A 580 34.49 -24.09 -17.28
N SER A 581 33.43 -23.32 -17.12
CA SER A 581 32.05 -23.81 -17.19
C SER A 581 31.66 -24.03 -18.65
N VAL A 582 31.31 -25.27 -18.98
CA VAL A 582 30.73 -25.64 -20.28
C VAL A 582 29.22 -25.66 -20.15
N GLU A 583 28.52 -24.91 -21.00
CA GLU A 583 27.07 -24.70 -20.89
C GLU A 583 26.40 -24.91 -22.23
N ARG A 584 25.29 -25.65 -22.25
CA ARG A 584 24.47 -25.75 -23.46
C ARG A 584 23.80 -24.39 -23.72
N MET A 585 23.91 -23.90 -24.96
CA MET A 585 23.24 -22.65 -25.34
C MET A 585 21.73 -22.83 -25.35
N ALA A 586 21.00 -21.80 -24.91
CA ALA A 586 19.55 -21.83 -24.84
C ALA A 586 18.92 -21.84 -26.25
N GLU A 587 18.01 -22.78 -26.50
CA GLU A 587 17.28 -22.91 -27.77
C GLU A 587 15.87 -22.28 -27.66
N VAL A 588 15.81 -21.00 -27.25
CA VAL A 588 14.53 -20.31 -27.03
C VAL A 588 13.89 -19.76 -28.30
N GLY A 589 14.54 -19.89 -29.46
CA GLY A 589 14.10 -19.33 -30.74
C GLY A 589 14.62 -17.92 -30.95
N HIS A 590 13.73 -16.97 -31.26
CA HIS A 590 14.08 -15.56 -31.44
C HIS A 590 14.29 -14.88 -30.09
N VAL A 591 15.54 -14.88 -29.63
CA VAL A 591 15.93 -14.38 -28.30
C VAL A 591 15.51 -12.91 -28.08
N ARG A 592 14.91 -12.67 -26.92
CA ARG A 592 14.82 -11.39 -26.22
C ARG A 592 15.59 -11.51 -24.93
N GLU A 593 16.48 -10.56 -24.68
CA GLU A 593 17.23 -10.49 -23.42
C GLU A 593 16.44 -9.65 -22.44
N LEU A 594 16.08 -10.25 -21.31
CA LEU A 594 15.34 -9.63 -20.22
C LEU A 594 16.21 -9.65 -18.95
N LEU A 595 15.94 -8.73 -18.04
CA LEU A 595 16.51 -8.71 -16.71
C LEU A 595 15.40 -9.05 -15.71
N VAL A 596 15.71 -9.96 -14.79
CA VAL A 596 14.87 -10.23 -13.61
C VAL A 596 15.77 -10.22 -12.38
N GLY A 597 15.42 -9.45 -11.37
CA GLY A 597 16.24 -9.38 -10.17
C GLY A 597 15.46 -9.18 -8.89
N ILE A 598 16.12 -9.43 -7.77
CA ILE A 598 15.70 -9.04 -6.42
C ILE A 598 16.75 -8.10 -5.87
N SER A 599 16.32 -7.05 -5.20
CA SER A 599 17.17 -6.20 -4.37
C SER A 599 16.46 -5.88 -3.05
N ARG A 600 17.20 -5.39 -2.06
CA ARG A 600 16.63 -4.91 -0.79
C ARG A 600 16.60 -3.40 -0.73
N ASP A 601 15.39 -2.85 -0.65
CA ASP A 601 15.17 -1.46 -0.28
C ASP A 601 15.27 -1.32 1.26
N PRO A 602 15.95 -0.28 1.78
CA PRO A 602 16.13 -0.09 3.21
C PRO A 602 14.81 0.15 3.97
N VAL A 603 13.76 0.63 3.29
CA VAL A 603 12.43 0.86 3.88
C VAL A 603 11.54 -0.34 3.61
N PHE A 604 11.41 -0.76 2.35
CA PHE A 604 10.40 -1.74 1.94
C PHE A 604 10.87 -3.21 1.86
N GLY A 605 12.12 -3.49 2.19
CA GLY A 605 12.65 -4.86 2.17
C GLY A 605 12.82 -5.37 0.73
N PRO A 606 12.53 -6.64 0.43
CA PRO A 606 12.77 -7.20 -0.89
C PRO A 606 11.88 -6.57 -1.96
N VAL A 607 12.47 -6.30 -3.13
CA VAL A 607 11.83 -5.70 -4.30
C VAL A 607 12.21 -6.53 -5.51
N ILE A 608 11.26 -6.77 -6.41
CA ILE A 608 11.50 -7.46 -7.69
C ILE A 608 11.62 -6.43 -8.80
N ALA A 609 12.64 -6.59 -9.62
CA ALA A 609 12.88 -5.80 -10.82
C ALA A 609 12.62 -6.62 -12.09
N PHE A 610 12.06 -5.96 -13.10
CA PHE A 610 11.91 -6.50 -14.46
C PHE A 610 12.29 -5.42 -15.47
N GLY A 611 12.98 -5.79 -16.55
CA GLY A 611 13.40 -4.85 -17.59
C GLY A 611 14.02 -5.52 -18.81
N LEU A 612 14.56 -4.69 -19.70
CA LEU A 612 15.46 -5.17 -20.75
C LEU A 612 16.74 -5.73 -20.11
N GLY A 613 17.26 -6.81 -20.68
CA GLY A 613 18.52 -7.46 -20.28
C GLY A 613 19.67 -7.15 -21.24
N GLY A 614 20.85 -7.70 -20.92
CA GLY A 614 22.07 -7.55 -21.69
C GLY A 614 22.99 -6.44 -21.17
N THR A 615 23.99 -6.07 -21.97
CA THR A 615 25.04 -5.10 -21.57
C THR A 615 24.63 -3.63 -21.71
N ALA A 616 23.56 -3.34 -22.47
CA ALA A 616 23.10 -1.97 -22.72
C ALA A 616 22.13 -1.42 -21.64
N VAL A 617 21.81 -2.21 -20.62
CA VAL A 617 20.74 -1.93 -19.65
C VAL A 617 21.03 -0.69 -18.79
N GLU A 618 22.28 -0.53 -18.34
CA GLU A 618 22.71 0.60 -17.49
C GLU A 618 22.51 1.96 -18.17
N VAL A 619 22.48 2.00 -19.50
CA VAL A 619 22.33 3.24 -20.30
C VAL A 619 20.87 3.51 -20.68
N ILE A 620 20.06 2.46 -20.89
CA ILE A 620 18.67 2.59 -21.37
C ILE A 620 17.69 2.89 -20.23
N GLY A 621 17.96 2.36 -19.02
CA GLY A 621 17.15 2.61 -17.83
C GLY A 621 15.71 2.09 -17.91
N ASP A 622 15.44 1.06 -18.73
CA ASP A 622 14.10 0.46 -18.88
C ASP A 622 13.87 -0.62 -17.80
N GLN A 623 13.52 -0.18 -16.60
CA GLN A 623 13.28 -1.04 -15.46
C GLN A 623 11.99 -0.63 -14.73
N ALA A 624 11.17 -1.64 -14.41
CA ALA A 624 10.04 -1.51 -13.51
C ALA A 624 10.30 -2.32 -12.23
N VAL A 625 9.69 -1.91 -11.13
CA VAL A 625 9.84 -2.56 -9.83
C VAL A 625 8.49 -2.88 -9.21
N ALA A 626 8.43 -3.96 -8.43
CA ALA A 626 7.24 -4.35 -7.68
C ALA A 626 7.60 -4.97 -6.33
N LEU A 627 6.70 -4.82 -5.36
CA LEU A 627 6.82 -5.49 -4.07
C LEU A 627 6.27 -6.92 -4.17
N PRO A 628 7.00 -7.94 -3.68
CA PRO A 628 6.45 -9.25 -3.44
C PRO A 628 5.43 -9.23 -2.28
N PRO A 629 4.48 -10.17 -2.23
CA PRO A 629 4.32 -11.28 -3.18
C PRO A 629 3.61 -10.87 -4.48
N LEU A 630 3.99 -11.50 -5.59
CA LEU A 630 3.37 -11.35 -6.90
C LEU A 630 2.32 -12.45 -7.15
N ASN A 631 1.37 -12.13 -8.02
CA ASN A 631 0.43 -13.06 -8.64
C ASN A 631 0.44 -12.82 -10.17
N PRO A 632 -0.22 -13.67 -10.98
CA PRO A 632 -0.25 -13.54 -12.44
C PRO A 632 -0.57 -12.12 -12.94
N SER A 633 -1.59 -11.48 -12.36
CA SER A 633 -2.02 -10.14 -12.73
C SER A 633 -0.94 -9.09 -12.46
N LEU A 634 -0.21 -9.22 -11.36
CA LEU A 634 0.84 -8.30 -10.94
C LEU A 634 2.12 -8.50 -11.73
N ALA A 635 2.49 -9.75 -12.02
CA ALA A 635 3.61 -10.06 -12.89
C ALA A 635 3.40 -9.50 -14.31
N ARG A 636 2.21 -9.69 -14.90
CA ARG A 636 1.85 -9.08 -16.19
C ARG A 636 1.90 -7.56 -16.17
N ARG A 637 1.45 -6.94 -15.07
CA ARG A 637 1.54 -5.48 -14.93
C ARG A 637 3.00 -5.01 -14.84
N LEU A 638 3.82 -5.67 -14.04
CA LEU A 638 5.24 -5.36 -13.91
C LEU A 638 5.92 -5.42 -15.29
N MET A 639 5.60 -6.44 -16.09
CA MET A 639 6.07 -6.54 -17.47
C MET A 639 5.58 -5.35 -18.32
N ALA A 640 4.28 -5.07 -18.30
CA ALA A 640 3.64 -4.02 -19.10
C ALA A 640 4.13 -2.59 -18.81
N GLN A 641 4.74 -2.35 -17.65
CA GLN A 641 5.33 -1.05 -17.27
C GLN A 641 6.67 -0.76 -17.97
N THR A 642 7.27 -1.75 -18.61
CA THR A 642 8.56 -1.61 -19.30
C THR A 642 8.37 -1.42 -20.80
N ARG A 643 9.36 -0.84 -21.47
CA ARG A 643 9.46 -0.83 -22.93
C ARG A 643 9.73 -2.23 -23.48
N ALA A 644 10.35 -3.11 -22.67
CA ALA A 644 10.53 -4.52 -22.99
C ALA A 644 9.21 -5.19 -23.41
N ALA A 645 8.07 -4.83 -22.80
CA ALA A 645 6.75 -5.35 -23.16
C ALA A 645 6.41 -5.18 -24.65
N ARG A 646 6.84 -4.08 -25.28
CA ARG A 646 6.62 -3.83 -26.72
C ARG A 646 7.37 -4.82 -27.62
N THR A 647 8.38 -5.51 -27.09
CA THR A 647 9.20 -6.49 -27.81
C THR A 647 8.80 -7.95 -27.54
N LEU A 648 7.93 -8.18 -26.55
CA LEU A 648 7.43 -9.52 -26.18
C LEU A 648 6.37 -10.03 -27.15
N GLY A 649 5.55 -9.13 -27.70
CA GLY A 649 4.64 -9.45 -28.81
C GLY A 649 5.39 -9.63 -30.14
N THR A 650 4.64 -9.68 -31.24
CA THR A 650 5.24 -9.72 -32.58
C THR A 650 6.10 -8.49 -32.82
N PHE A 651 7.39 -8.70 -33.05
CA PHE A 651 8.34 -7.60 -33.21
C PHE A 651 9.32 -7.88 -34.34
N ARG A 652 9.37 -7.01 -35.35
CA ARG A 652 10.29 -7.09 -36.50
C ARG A 652 10.34 -8.47 -37.17
N GLY A 653 9.18 -9.12 -37.33
CA GLY A 653 9.06 -10.44 -37.97
C GLY A 653 9.37 -11.63 -37.07
N ALA A 654 9.85 -11.41 -35.84
CA ALA A 654 9.97 -12.47 -34.85
C ALA A 654 8.60 -12.77 -34.20
N PRO A 655 8.29 -14.06 -33.93
CA PRO A 655 7.06 -14.46 -33.23
C PRO A 655 7.00 -13.89 -31.81
N PRO A 656 5.80 -13.87 -31.19
CA PRO A 656 5.65 -13.48 -29.79
C PRO A 656 6.37 -14.47 -28.87
N VAL A 657 6.95 -13.94 -27.80
CA VAL A 657 7.53 -14.70 -26.70
C VAL A 657 6.43 -15.49 -25.99
N ARG A 658 6.76 -16.65 -25.39
CA ARG A 658 5.85 -17.31 -24.44
C ARG A 658 5.75 -16.50 -23.14
N GLU A 659 4.94 -15.46 -23.14
CA GLU A 659 4.77 -14.54 -22.00
C GLU A 659 4.42 -15.27 -20.70
N GLY A 660 3.59 -16.33 -20.77
CA GLY A 660 3.26 -17.15 -19.61
C GLY A 660 4.49 -17.82 -18.96
N ALA A 661 5.54 -18.12 -19.72
CA ALA A 661 6.78 -18.66 -19.15
C ALA A 661 7.61 -17.58 -18.43
N VAL A 662 7.61 -16.34 -18.93
CA VAL A 662 8.23 -15.19 -18.24
C VAL A 662 7.44 -14.88 -16.95
N GLU A 663 6.11 -14.91 -17.02
CA GLU A 663 5.23 -14.75 -15.86
C GLU A 663 5.57 -15.78 -14.76
N GLN A 664 5.73 -17.05 -15.12
CA GLN A 664 6.09 -18.09 -14.16
C GLN A 664 7.45 -17.86 -13.49
N VAL A 665 8.46 -17.41 -14.24
CA VAL A 665 9.76 -17.04 -13.65
C VAL A 665 9.60 -15.91 -12.63
N LEU A 666 8.86 -14.84 -12.96
CA LEU A 666 8.59 -13.74 -12.01
C LEU A 666 7.87 -14.23 -10.74
N LEU A 667 6.92 -15.15 -10.88
CA LEU A 667 6.23 -15.75 -9.75
C LEU A 667 7.16 -16.61 -8.89
N ARG A 668 8.08 -17.37 -9.49
CA ARG A 668 9.07 -18.17 -8.75
C ARG A 668 10.12 -17.30 -8.07
N VAL A 669 10.58 -16.24 -8.72
CA VAL A 669 11.42 -15.21 -8.10
C VAL A 669 10.70 -14.54 -6.93
N SER A 670 9.40 -14.27 -7.05
CA SER A 670 8.61 -13.76 -5.92
C SER A 670 8.52 -14.74 -4.75
N GLU A 671 8.44 -16.04 -5.03
CA GLU A 671 8.43 -17.08 -3.99
C GLU A 671 9.80 -17.13 -3.28
N MET A 672 10.90 -17.03 -4.03
CA MET A 672 12.26 -16.91 -3.46
C MET A 672 12.38 -15.72 -2.51
N ALA A 673 11.87 -14.54 -2.91
CA ALA A 673 11.92 -13.34 -2.08
C ALA A 673 11.13 -13.51 -0.75
N CYS A 674 10.01 -14.21 -0.79
CA CYS A 674 9.20 -14.51 0.39
C CYS A 674 9.89 -15.52 1.32
N GLU A 675 10.36 -16.64 0.77
CA GLU A 675 10.77 -17.82 1.54
C GLU A 675 12.24 -17.79 2.02
N LEU A 676 13.08 -16.95 1.40
CA LEU A 676 14.51 -16.83 1.67
C LEU A 676 14.87 -15.46 2.28
N PRO A 677 14.68 -15.26 3.60
CA PRO A 677 15.00 -14.00 4.29
C PRO A 677 16.51 -13.68 4.35
N GLU A 678 17.38 -14.56 3.89
CA GLU A 678 18.82 -14.32 3.72
C GLU A 678 19.17 -13.76 2.34
N LEU A 679 18.24 -13.81 1.36
CA LEU A 679 18.49 -13.34 -0.01
C LEU A 679 18.58 -11.82 -0.04
N ALA A 680 19.79 -11.27 -0.26
CA ALA A 680 20.04 -9.84 -0.35
C ALA A 680 19.79 -9.31 -1.76
N ALA A 681 20.31 -10.03 -2.74
CA ALA A 681 20.12 -9.71 -4.14
C ALA A 681 20.09 -10.98 -5.00
N LEU A 682 19.31 -10.91 -6.08
CA LEU A 682 19.32 -11.85 -7.18
C LEU A 682 19.45 -11.04 -8.46
N ASP A 683 20.34 -11.41 -9.36
CA ASP A 683 20.44 -10.81 -10.68
C ASP A 683 20.44 -11.92 -11.73
N ILE A 684 19.35 -12.06 -12.47
CA ILE A 684 19.24 -12.94 -13.64
C ILE A 684 19.37 -12.06 -14.88
N ASN A 685 20.58 -11.99 -15.42
CA ASN A 685 20.88 -11.18 -16.59
C ASN A 685 21.92 -11.85 -17.52
N PRO A 686 21.54 -12.30 -18.72
CA PRO A 686 20.20 -12.22 -19.30
C PRO A 686 19.32 -13.42 -18.93
N LEU A 687 18.04 -13.15 -18.69
CA LEU A 687 16.96 -14.11 -18.90
C LEU A 687 16.60 -14.08 -20.39
N GLN A 688 16.93 -15.15 -21.12
CA GLN A 688 16.60 -15.26 -22.54
C GLN A 688 15.18 -15.79 -22.70
N ALA A 689 14.36 -15.08 -23.47
CA ALA A 689 12.98 -15.45 -23.74
C ALA A 689 12.68 -15.48 -25.23
N GLY A 690 11.88 -16.45 -25.68
CA GLY A 690 11.44 -16.57 -27.07
C GLY A 690 10.18 -17.43 -27.20
N GLU A 691 9.85 -17.81 -28.44
CA GLU A 691 8.65 -18.58 -28.76
C GLU A 691 8.69 -20.04 -28.26
N ASN A 692 9.88 -20.56 -27.94
CA ASN A 692 10.05 -21.92 -27.45
C ASN A 692 10.11 -22.01 -25.92
N GLY A 693 10.34 -20.90 -25.21
CA GLY A 693 10.42 -20.88 -23.75
C GLY A 693 11.30 -19.76 -23.20
N VAL A 694 11.76 -19.96 -21.96
CA VAL A 694 12.64 -19.04 -21.23
C VAL A 694 13.82 -19.81 -20.63
N MET A 695 14.98 -19.16 -20.52
CA MET A 695 16.18 -19.74 -19.93
C MET A 695 17.01 -18.66 -19.21
N ALA A 696 17.31 -18.86 -17.94
CA ALA A 696 18.29 -18.08 -17.19
C ALA A 696 19.69 -18.50 -17.64
N VAL A 697 20.39 -17.61 -18.34
CA VAL A 697 21.74 -17.87 -18.87
C VAL A 697 22.81 -17.55 -17.84
N ASP A 698 22.60 -16.49 -17.07
CA ASP A 698 23.44 -16.12 -15.94
C ASP A 698 22.57 -15.76 -14.74
N ALA A 699 23.12 -16.00 -13.56
CA ALA A 699 22.46 -15.70 -12.30
C ALA A 699 23.49 -15.48 -11.20
N ARG A 700 23.35 -14.36 -10.50
CA ARG A 700 24.14 -14.03 -9.32
C ARG A 700 23.24 -13.91 -8.10
N ILE A 701 23.64 -14.52 -6.99
CA ILE A 701 22.91 -14.47 -5.72
C ILE A 701 23.84 -13.94 -4.61
N GLU A 702 23.38 -12.91 -3.92
CA GLU A 702 24.04 -12.31 -2.76
C GLU A 702 23.20 -12.54 -1.49
N LEU A 703 23.90 -12.74 -0.38
CA LEU A 703 23.35 -13.08 0.92
C LEU A 703 23.57 -11.94 1.91
N ALA A 704 22.56 -11.72 2.76
CA ALA A 704 22.62 -10.82 3.90
C ALA A 704 22.50 -11.62 5.19
N ASP A 705 22.93 -11.00 6.29
CA ASP A 705 22.57 -11.51 7.60
C ASP A 705 21.07 -11.33 7.81
N PRO A 706 20.32 -12.40 8.11
CA PRO A 706 18.89 -12.33 8.30
C PRO A 706 18.58 -11.48 9.53
N ALA A 707 17.70 -10.49 9.38
CA ALA A 707 17.12 -9.75 10.50
C ALA A 707 16.26 -10.74 11.31
N HIS A 708 16.85 -11.37 12.32
CA HIS A 708 16.13 -12.29 13.21
C HIS A 708 15.43 -11.49 14.30
N ASP A 709 14.18 -11.11 14.07
CA ASP A 709 13.27 -10.76 15.16
C ASP A 709 12.39 -11.96 15.60
N GLY A 710 12.60 -13.14 14.98
CA GLY A 710 11.92 -14.39 15.29
C GLY A 710 10.51 -14.51 14.71
N ARG A 711 10.03 -13.52 13.94
CA ARG A 711 8.70 -13.54 13.33
C ARG A 711 8.76 -13.96 11.86
N ASP A 712 7.79 -14.75 11.44
CA ASP A 712 7.67 -15.19 10.06
C ASP A 712 7.52 -13.99 9.11
N TYR A 713 8.25 -14.06 8.00
CA TYR A 713 8.26 -13.05 6.95
C TYR A 713 8.60 -11.63 7.40
N ALA A 714 9.21 -11.38 8.56
CA ALA A 714 9.47 -10.03 9.10
C ALA A 714 10.21 -9.09 8.13
N HIS A 715 11.01 -9.65 7.20
CA HIS A 715 11.70 -8.92 6.14
C HIS A 715 10.78 -8.34 5.05
N MET A 716 9.52 -8.78 4.99
CA MET A 716 8.54 -8.40 3.97
C MET A 716 7.74 -7.15 4.39
N ALA A 717 7.54 -6.21 3.46
CA ALA A 717 6.66 -5.06 3.69
C ALA A 717 5.17 -5.42 3.56
N ILE A 718 4.83 -6.44 2.77
CA ILE A 718 3.48 -7.01 2.65
C ILE A 718 3.54 -8.47 3.08
N HIS A 719 2.76 -8.83 4.10
CA HIS A 719 2.71 -10.21 4.59
C HIS A 719 2.15 -11.15 3.50
N PRO A 720 2.85 -12.25 3.14
CA PRO A 720 2.33 -13.24 2.20
C PRO A 720 1.05 -13.91 2.69
N TYR A 721 0.23 -14.43 1.77
CA TYR A 721 -0.90 -15.29 2.16
C TYR A 721 -0.37 -16.55 2.86
N PRO A 722 -0.81 -16.88 4.09
CA PRO A 722 -0.29 -18.00 4.86
C PRO A 722 -0.86 -19.35 4.36
N GLY A 723 -0.58 -19.68 3.09
CA GLY A 723 -1.12 -20.85 2.41
C GLY A 723 -0.72 -22.18 3.05
N HIS A 724 0.41 -22.23 3.76
CA HIS A 724 0.86 -23.40 4.50
C HIS A 724 -0.10 -23.80 5.64
N MET A 725 -1.00 -22.89 6.07
CA MET A 725 -2.02 -23.18 7.08
C MET A 725 -3.29 -23.82 6.49
N ALA A 726 -3.41 -23.88 5.16
CA ALA A 726 -4.53 -24.55 4.51
C ALA A 726 -4.39 -26.07 4.62
N ARG A 727 -5.46 -26.75 5.06
CA ARG A 727 -5.49 -28.20 5.25
C ARG A 727 -6.86 -28.78 4.99
N LYS A 728 -6.90 -29.99 4.45
CA LYS A 728 -8.13 -30.79 4.41
C LYS A 728 -8.43 -31.32 5.80
N VAL A 729 -9.68 -31.23 6.22
CA VAL A 729 -10.16 -31.70 7.52
C VAL A 729 -11.42 -32.54 7.32
N THR A 730 -11.63 -33.50 8.21
CA THR A 730 -12.84 -34.34 8.19
C THR A 730 -13.68 -34.02 9.42
N THR A 731 -14.98 -33.80 9.23
CA THR A 731 -15.93 -33.56 10.32
C THR A 731 -16.22 -34.85 11.10
N ARG A 732 -16.90 -34.74 12.25
CA ARG A 732 -17.23 -35.92 13.09
C ARG A 732 -18.13 -36.94 12.38
N ASP A 733 -18.93 -36.47 11.45
CA ASP A 733 -19.85 -37.23 10.62
C ASP A 733 -19.24 -37.64 9.25
N GLY A 734 -17.93 -37.42 9.05
CA GLY A 734 -17.19 -37.95 7.90
C GLY A 734 -17.18 -37.07 6.65
N HIS A 735 -17.71 -35.84 6.70
CA HIS A 735 -17.63 -34.91 5.56
C HIS A 735 -16.23 -34.29 5.45
N GLU A 736 -15.69 -34.23 4.24
CA GLU A 736 -14.44 -33.52 3.96
C GLU A 736 -14.70 -32.02 3.76
N LEU A 737 -13.92 -31.20 4.46
CA LEU A 737 -13.90 -29.75 4.31
C LEU A 737 -12.46 -29.30 4.08
N GLU A 738 -12.30 -28.14 3.47
CA GLU A 738 -11.03 -27.42 3.45
C GLU A 738 -11.07 -26.32 4.52
N LEU A 739 -10.11 -26.34 5.44
CA LEU A 739 -9.88 -25.26 6.38
C LEU A 739 -8.69 -24.43 5.87
N ARG A 740 -8.91 -23.14 5.63
CA ARG A 740 -7.87 -22.24 5.11
C ARG A 740 -8.05 -20.80 5.61
N PRO A 741 -6.98 -19.99 5.65
CA PRO A 741 -7.11 -18.55 5.85
C PRO A 741 -8.05 -17.90 4.83
N ILE A 742 -8.76 -16.85 5.23
CA ILE A 742 -9.61 -16.07 4.34
C ILE A 742 -8.76 -15.24 3.38
N ARG A 743 -9.26 -15.00 2.16
CA ARG A 743 -8.64 -14.13 1.15
C ARG A 743 -9.66 -13.11 0.62
N PRO A 744 -9.23 -11.98 0.04
CA PRO A 744 -10.15 -10.97 -0.51
C PRO A 744 -11.19 -11.52 -1.51
N GLU A 745 -10.81 -12.53 -2.29
CA GLU A 745 -11.67 -13.20 -3.27
C GLU A 745 -12.86 -13.94 -2.63
N ASP A 746 -12.78 -14.24 -1.33
CA ASP A 746 -13.85 -14.92 -0.59
C ASP A 746 -15.02 -13.98 -0.26
N ALA A 747 -14.97 -12.70 -0.65
CA ALA A 747 -16.03 -11.72 -0.40
C ALA A 747 -17.41 -12.23 -0.85
N ALA A 748 -17.50 -12.94 -1.98
CA ALA A 748 -18.77 -13.47 -2.44
C ALA A 748 -19.33 -14.57 -1.51
N ILE A 749 -18.48 -15.54 -1.12
CA ILE A 749 -18.88 -16.67 -0.27
C ILE A 749 -19.09 -16.25 1.19
N GLU A 750 -18.37 -15.25 1.70
CA GLU A 750 -18.57 -14.66 3.02
C GLU A 750 -19.93 -13.92 3.08
N GLN A 751 -20.29 -13.16 2.03
CA GLN A 751 -21.60 -12.51 1.94
C GLN A 751 -22.73 -13.53 1.90
N GLU A 752 -22.59 -14.56 1.06
CA GLU A 752 -23.59 -15.64 0.94
C GLU A 752 -23.72 -16.41 2.26
N PHE A 753 -22.60 -16.71 2.91
CA PHE A 753 -22.57 -17.33 4.22
C PHE A 753 -23.35 -16.51 5.25
N VAL A 754 -23.10 -15.20 5.38
CA VAL A 754 -23.83 -14.35 6.34
C VAL A 754 -25.32 -14.25 6.02
N ARG A 755 -25.69 -14.17 4.73
CA ARG A 755 -27.10 -14.19 4.30
C ARG A 755 -27.80 -15.53 4.61
N SER A 756 -27.05 -16.62 4.63
CA SER A 756 -27.59 -17.96 4.94
C SER A 756 -27.82 -18.22 6.43
N LEU A 757 -27.26 -17.39 7.32
CA LEU A 757 -27.41 -17.54 8.77
C LEU A 757 -28.83 -17.18 9.23
N SER A 758 -29.35 -17.95 10.18
CA SER A 758 -30.60 -17.61 10.87
C SER A 758 -30.49 -16.27 11.60
N GLU A 759 -31.63 -15.58 11.80
CA GLU A 759 -31.69 -14.33 12.56
C GLU A 759 -31.05 -14.46 13.95
N LYS A 760 -31.30 -15.59 14.62
CA LYS A 760 -30.68 -15.95 15.89
C LYS A 760 -29.15 -16.02 15.80
N SER A 761 -28.61 -16.73 14.81
CA SER A 761 -27.16 -16.87 14.62
C SER A 761 -26.50 -15.52 14.28
N ARG A 762 -27.14 -14.66 13.50
CA ARG A 762 -26.67 -13.29 13.21
C ARG A 762 -26.66 -12.42 14.46
N TYR A 763 -27.77 -12.42 15.22
CA TYR A 763 -27.87 -11.65 16.46
C TYR A 763 -26.81 -12.07 17.48
N LEU A 764 -26.63 -13.38 17.68
CA LEU A 764 -25.62 -13.91 18.61
C LEU A 764 -24.17 -13.56 18.21
N ARG A 765 -23.90 -13.37 16.90
CA ARG A 765 -22.56 -13.04 16.38
C ARG A 765 -22.26 -11.55 16.40
N PHE A 766 -23.24 -10.71 16.05
CA PHE A 766 -23.03 -9.27 15.83
C PHE A 766 -23.61 -8.40 16.94
N MET A 767 -24.38 -8.98 17.86
CA MET A 767 -25.12 -8.29 18.93
C MET A 767 -26.03 -7.17 18.40
N ARG A 768 -26.41 -7.26 17.12
CA ARG A 768 -27.24 -6.30 16.38
C ARG A 768 -28.06 -7.06 15.34
N SER A 769 -29.27 -6.59 15.08
CA SER A 769 -30.07 -7.09 13.96
C SER A 769 -29.49 -6.55 12.66
N MET A 770 -29.01 -7.44 11.79
CA MET A 770 -28.53 -7.10 10.46
C MET A 770 -28.85 -8.24 9.50
N ASP A 771 -29.25 -7.88 8.28
CA ASP A 771 -29.62 -8.87 7.27
C ASP A 771 -28.44 -9.34 6.44
N GLU A 772 -27.48 -8.45 6.21
CA GLU A 772 -26.31 -8.71 5.40
C GLU A 772 -25.14 -7.81 5.81
N LEU A 773 -23.91 -8.16 5.37
CA LEU A 773 -22.76 -7.28 5.59
C LEU A 773 -22.85 -6.07 4.66
N THR A 774 -22.54 -4.88 5.19
CA THR A 774 -22.30 -3.71 4.34
C THR A 774 -21.04 -3.93 3.49
N PRO A 775 -20.87 -3.23 2.35
CA PRO A 775 -19.65 -3.34 1.54
C PRO A 775 -18.37 -3.09 2.34
N GLU A 776 -18.43 -2.14 3.26
CA GLU A 776 -17.39 -1.77 4.22
C GLU A 776 -17.03 -2.93 5.16
N MET A 777 -18.04 -3.58 5.75
CA MET A 777 -17.83 -4.74 6.61
C MET A 777 -17.27 -5.92 5.84
N LEU A 778 -17.74 -6.14 4.61
CA LEU A 778 -17.27 -7.24 3.77
C LEU A 778 -15.78 -7.09 3.45
N VAL A 779 -15.36 -5.88 3.06
CA VAL A 779 -13.94 -5.55 2.85
C VAL A 779 -13.12 -5.75 4.13
N ARG A 780 -13.64 -5.30 5.27
CA ARG A 780 -12.98 -5.48 6.58
C ARG A 780 -12.81 -6.96 6.96
N PHE A 781 -13.73 -7.82 6.55
CA PHE A 781 -13.76 -9.23 6.96
C PHE A 781 -12.97 -10.16 6.04
N THR A 782 -12.88 -9.86 4.75
CA THR A 782 -12.15 -10.72 3.80
C THR A 782 -10.75 -10.22 3.47
N GLN A 783 -10.48 -8.94 3.68
CA GLN A 783 -9.20 -8.32 3.37
C GLN A 783 -8.43 -8.01 4.66
N ILE A 784 -8.14 -9.04 5.43
CA ILE A 784 -7.41 -8.88 6.69
C ILE A 784 -5.92 -8.59 6.46
N ASP A 785 -5.26 -8.08 7.49
CA ASP A 785 -3.80 -8.05 7.58
C ASP A 785 -3.34 -9.24 8.42
N TYR A 786 -2.75 -10.25 7.77
CA TYR A 786 -2.35 -11.51 8.41
C TYR A 786 -1.35 -11.34 9.57
N ASP A 787 -0.68 -10.19 9.66
CA ASP A 787 0.23 -9.86 10.77
C ASP A 787 -0.52 -9.47 12.06
N ARG A 788 -1.70 -8.86 11.93
CA ARG A 788 -2.48 -8.30 13.05
C ARG A 788 -3.78 -9.04 13.30
N GLU A 789 -4.32 -9.69 12.28
CA GLU A 789 -5.62 -10.32 12.26
C GLU A 789 -5.51 -11.65 11.54
N MET A 790 -6.25 -12.65 12.00
CA MET A 790 -6.38 -13.90 11.28
C MET A 790 -7.84 -14.28 11.19
N ALA A 791 -8.25 -14.81 10.05
CA ALA A 791 -9.55 -15.44 9.90
C ALA A 791 -9.39 -16.74 9.11
N PHE A 792 -9.94 -17.82 9.64
CA PHE A 792 -10.03 -19.11 8.99
C PHE A 792 -11.47 -19.36 8.56
N ILE A 793 -11.64 -19.83 7.33
CA ILE A 793 -12.93 -20.31 6.83
C ILE A 793 -12.88 -21.82 6.64
N ALA A 794 -14.01 -22.47 6.90
CA ALA A 794 -14.26 -23.85 6.51
C ALA A 794 -15.09 -23.84 5.23
N VAL A 795 -14.60 -24.50 4.18
CA VAL A 795 -15.19 -24.52 2.84
C VAL A 795 -15.53 -25.95 2.45
N ASP A 796 -16.77 -26.15 2.01
CA ASP A 796 -17.21 -27.36 1.33
C ASP A 796 -17.04 -27.19 -0.19
N ARG A 797 -16.45 -28.19 -0.86
CA ARG A 797 -16.21 -28.22 -2.31
C ARG A 797 -16.99 -29.31 -3.05
N HIS A 798 -17.86 -30.08 -2.36
CA HIS A 798 -18.51 -31.26 -2.96
C HIS A 798 -19.41 -30.94 -4.16
N THR A 799 -19.89 -29.70 -4.30
CA THR A 799 -20.77 -29.27 -5.40
C THR A 799 -20.02 -28.68 -6.60
N GLY A 800 -18.69 -28.68 -6.58
CA GLY A 800 -17.86 -27.99 -7.59
C GLY A 800 -17.83 -26.47 -7.43
N ARG A 801 -18.50 -25.93 -6.40
CA ARG A 801 -18.40 -24.53 -5.96
C ARG A 801 -17.89 -24.50 -4.52
N GLU A 802 -17.11 -23.49 -4.18
CA GLU A 802 -16.71 -23.24 -2.79
C GLU A 802 -17.93 -22.69 -2.01
N VAL A 803 -18.39 -23.44 -1.02
CA VAL A 803 -19.45 -23.02 -0.10
C VAL A 803 -18.87 -22.86 1.29
N GLN A 804 -18.90 -21.65 1.85
CA GLN A 804 -18.42 -21.41 3.20
C GLN A 804 -19.43 -21.91 4.23
N VAL A 805 -18.96 -22.68 5.21
CA VAL A 805 -19.81 -23.33 6.23
C VAL A 805 -19.53 -22.83 7.65
N GLY A 806 -18.43 -22.11 7.86
CA GLY A 806 -18.11 -21.46 9.13
C GLY A 806 -16.87 -20.57 9.01
N VAL A 807 -16.74 -19.63 9.95
CA VAL A 807 -15.58 -18.75 10.07
C VAL A 807 -15.21 -18.53 11.53
N ALA A 808 -13.92 -18.55 11.82
CA ALA A 808 -13.35 -18.11 13.09
C ALA A 808 -12.27 -17.08 12.82
N ARG A 809 -12.16 -16.06 13.67
CA ARG A 809 -11.17 -15.00 13.50
C ARG A 809 -10.68 -14.44 14.83
N TYR A 810 -9.52 -13.82 14.82
CA TYR A 810 -9.05 -12.96 15.90
C TYR A 810 -8.49 -11.64 15.36
N THR A 811 -8.54 -10.63 16.21
CA THR A 811 -7.92 -9.31 15.99
C THR A 811 -7.03 -9.00 17.16
N THR A 812 -5.75 -8.70 16.89
CA THR A 812 -4.78 -8.36 17.93
C THR A 812 -5.12 -7.01 18.55
N GLU A 813 -5.14 -6.97 19.88
CA GLU A 813 -5.31 -5.75 20.64
C GLU A 813 -4.06 -4.87 20.53
N PRO A 814 -4.18 -3.54 20.75
CA PRO A 814 -3.05 -2.63 20.66
C PRO A 814 -1.92 -2.90 21.67
N ASP A 815 -2.15 -3.72 22.69
CA ASP A 815 -1.09 -4.16 23.60
C ASP A 815 -0.09 -5.12 22.94
N GLY A 816 -0.45 -5.70 21.78
CA GLY A 816 0.37 -6.66 21.05
C GLY A 816 0.52 -8.01 21.74
N GLU A 817 -0.17 -8.23 22.86
CA GLU A 817 -0.08 -9.45 23.67
C GLU A 817 -1.41 -10.21 23.73
N SER A 818 -2.54 -9.54 23.53
CA SER A 818 -3.86 -10.13 23.57
C SER A 818 -4.60 -9.98 22.24
N ALA A 819 -5.60 -10.84 22.00
CA ALA A 819 -6.46 -10.73 20.83
C ALA A 819 -7.91 -11.10 21.13
N GLU A 820 -8.84 -10.35 20.55
CA GLU A 820 -10.27 -10.65 20.59
C GLU A 820 -10.61 -11.67 19.49
N PHE A 821 -11.26 -12.78 19.83
CA PHE A 821 -11.70 -13.79 18.87
C PHE A 821 -13.22 -13.82 18.70
N ALA A 822 -13.65 -14.28 17.53
CA ALA A 822 -15.05 -14.57 17.26
C ALA A 822 -15.22 -15.76 16.32
N VAL A 823 -16.30 -16.53 16.51
CA VAL A 823 -16.61 -17.72 15.71
C VAL A 823 -18.09 -17.74 15.35
N VAL A 824 -18.41 -18.14 14.12
CA VAL A 824 -19.79 -18.41 13.68
C VAL A 824 -19.82 -19.58 12.70
N ILE A 825 -20.78 -20.47 12.87
CA ILE A 825 -20.99 -21.67 12.05
C ILE A 825 -22.39 -21.61 11.44
N SER A 826 -22.51 -21.97 10.16
CA SER A 826 -23.79 -22.10 9.47
C SER A 826 -24.72 -23.03 10.24
N ASP A 827 -26.01 -22.67 10.35
CA ASP A 827 -26.98 -23.44 11.12
C ASP A 827 -27.04 -24.93 10.70
N ALA A 828 -26.85 -25.23 9.42
CA ALA A 828 -26.83 -26.61 8.88
C ALA A 828 -25.61 -27.46 9.32
N TRP A 829 -24.54 -26.80 9.77
CA TRP A 829 -23.25 -27.41 10.13
C TRP A 829 -22.96 -27.37 11.64
N GLN A 830 -23.84 -26.77 12.43
CA GLN A 830 -23.75 -26.78 13.89
C GLN A 830 -23.83 -28.22 14.43
N GLY A 831 -23.06 -28.53 15.47
CA GLY A 831 -23.01 -29.88 16.06
C GLY A 831 -22.09 -30.89 15.36
N ARG A 832 -21.60 -30.62 14.15
CA ARG A 832 -20.74 -31.54 13.35
C ARG A 832 -19.24 -31.47 13.66
N GLY A 833 -18.83 -30.62 14.61
CA GLY A 833 -17.44 -30.44 15.02
C GLY A 833 -16.68 -29.31 14.31
N VAL A 834 -17.28 -28.65 13.30
CA VAL A 834 -16.66 -27.55 12.54
C VAL A 834 -16.16 -26.41 13.44
N GLY A 835 -16.95 -26.02 14.46
CA GLY A 835 -16.55 -24.99 15.41
C GLY A 835 -15.29 -25.32 16.21
N SER A 836 -15.04 -26.59 16.53
CA SER A 836 -13.81 -26.99 17.21
C SER A 836 -12.59 -26.92 16.29
N LEU A 837 -12.73 -27.39 15.05
CA LEU A 837 -11.65 -27.34 14.05
C LEU A 837 -11.21 -25.89 13.77
N LEU A 838 -12.17 -24.97 13.66
CA LEU A 838 -11.90 -23.55 13.45
C LEU A 838 -11.31 -22.87 14.71
N MET A 839 -11.79 -23.23 15.90
CA MET A 839 -11.24 -22.71 17.15
C MET A 839 -9.78 -23.14 17.36
N GLU A 840 -9.45 -24.40 17.07
CA GLU A 840 -8.08 -24.92 17.11
C GLU A 840 -7.16 -24.15 16.16
N ALA A 841 -7.61 -23.91 14.92
CA ALA A 841 -6.83 -23.14 13.95
C ALA A 841 -6.52 -21.71 14.44
N VAL A 842 -7.50 -21.01 15.04
CA VAL A 842 -7.30 -19.67 15.61
C VAL A 842 -6.34 -19.70 16.80
N ILE A 843 -6.46 -20.69 17.71
CA ILE A 843 -5.58 -20.82 18.88
C ILE A 843 -4.14 -21.09 18.45
N ASP A 844 -3.93 -22.01 17.51
CA ASP A 844 -2.59 -22.36 17.03
C ASP A 844 -1.94 -21.18 16.29
N SER A 845 -2.71 -20.49 15.43
CA SER A 845 -2.25 -19.27 14.76
C SER A 845 -1.87 -18.18 15.76
N ALA A 846 -2.70 -17.93 16.78
CA ALA A 846 -2.41 -16.91 17.79
C ALA A 846 -1.15 -17.27 18.63
N ARG A 847 -0.96 -18.55 18.96
CA ARG A 847 0.25 -19.03 19.64
C ARG A 847 1.50 -18.81 18.77
N ASN A 848 1.44 -19.18 17.50
CA ASN A 848 2.55 -19.00 16.56
C ASN A 848 2.88 -17.52 16.33
N ALA A 849 1.88 -16.64 16.39
CA ALA A 849 2.06 -15.19 16.36
C ALA A 849 2.65 -14.61 17.66
N GLY A 850 2.86 -15.41 18.70
CA GLY A 850 3.44 -14.98 19.98
C GLY A 850 2.46 -14.27 20.92
N LEU A 851 1.15 -14.36 20.67
CA LEU A 851 0.13 -13.79 21.56
C LEU A 851 0.07 -14.58 22.87
N ARG A 852 -0.15 -13.87 23.98
CA ARG A 852 -0.22 -14.42 25.34
C ARG A 852 -1.64 -14.72 25.81
N GLU A 853 -2.64 -14.04 25.24
CA GLU A 853 -4.04 -14.21 25.64
C GLU A 853 -4.98 -14.12 24.43
N LEU A 854 -5.94 -15.05 24.35
CA LEU A 854 -7.12 -14.92 23.50
C LEU A 854 -8.33 -14.68 24.39
N PHE A 855 -9.18 -13.72 24.04
CA PHE A 855 -10.44 -13.48 24.74
C PHE A 855 -11.59 -13.18 23.79
N GLY A 856 -12.83 -13.27 24.26
CA GLY A 856 -14.01 -12.91 23.49
C GLY A 856 -15.20 -12.58 24.39
N GLU A 857 -16.09 -11.73 23.90
CA GLU A 857 -17.32 -11.36 24.58
C GLU A 857 -18.49 -12.18 24.05
N VAL A 858 -19.15 -12.93 24.94
CA VAL A 858 -20.20 -13.89 24.58
C VAL A 858 -21.45 -13.61 25.38
N LEU A 859 -22.60 -13.47 24.71
CA LEU A 859 -23.89 -13.32 25.39
C LEU A 859 -24.14 -14.49 26.33
N ARG A 860 -24.62 -14.20 27.55
CA ARG A 860 -24.89 -15.18 28.62
C ARG A 860 -25.78 -16.33 28.16
N HIS A 861 -26.73 -16.06 27.25
CA HIS A 861 -27.65 -17.05 26.71
C HIS A 861 -27.09 -17.85 25.51
N ASN A 862 -25.88 -17.55 25.01
CA ASN A 862 -25.23 -18.30 23.95
C ASN A 862 -24.54 -19.56 24.48
N GLY A 863 -25.35 -20.53 24.95
CA GLY A 863 -24.85 -21.77 25.54
C GLY A 863 -23.92 -22.58 24.62
N GLY A 864 -24.16 -22.53 23.29
CA GLY A 864 -23.32 -23.21 22.30
C GLY A 864 -21.89 -22.68 22.26
N MET A 865 -21.73 -21.36 22.21
CA MET A 865 -20.41 -20.71 22.21
C MET A 865 -19.69 -20.88 23.56
N LEU A 866 -20.41 -20.74 24.67
CA LEU A 866 -19.84 -20.96 26.01
C LEU A 866 -19.35 -22.40 26.21
N ALA A 867 -20.07 -23.39 25.67
CA ALA A 867 -19.66 -24.80 25.70
C ALA A 867 -18.49 -25.09 24.73
N LEU A 868 -18.40 -24.37 23.61
CA LEU A 868 -17.24 -24.43 22.72
C LEU A 868 -15.99 -23.85 23.42
N ALA A 869 -16.08 -22.65 23.97
CA ALA A 869 -14.98 -21.99 24.68
C ALA A 869 -14.46 -22.85 25.84
N GLN A 870 -15.36 -23.41 26.65
CA GLN A 870 -14.97 -24.29 27.77
C GLN A 870 -14.22 -25.54 27.30
N ARG A 871 -14.63 -26.17 26.19
CA ARG A 871 -13.95 -27.34 25.63
C ARG A 871 -12.52 -27.04 25.17
N HIS A 872 -12.27 -25.82 24.72
CA HIS A 872 -10.93 -25.35 24.35
C HIS A 872 -10.23 -24.63 25.50
N GLY A 873 -10.61 -24.86 26.76
CA GLY A 873 -9.86 -24.40 27.94
C GLY A 873 -9.97 -22.91 28.26
N PHE A 874 -11.00 -22.22 27.76
CA PHE A 874 -11.25 -20.83 28.16
C PHE A 874 -11.91 -20.76 29.54
N GLN A 875 -11.45 -19.82 30.35
CA GLN A 875 -12.05 -19.42 31.62
C GLN A 875 -13.17 -18.40 31.37
N ARG A 876 -14.15 -18.34 32.26
CA ARG A 876 -15.30 -17.43 32.17
C ARG A 876 -15.22 -16.39 33.28
N GLU A 877 -15.40 -15.13 32.91
CA GLU A 877 -15.49 -13.99 33.82
C GLU A 877 -16.77 -13.21 33.52
N ILE A 878 -17.56 -12.91 34.55
CA ILE A 878 -18.74 -12.05 34.41
C ILE A 878 -18.26 -10.61 34.46
N LEU A 879 -18.53 -9.84 33.41
CA LEU A 879 -18.15 -8.44 33.36
C LEU A 879 -19.07 -7.63 34.30
N ALA A 880 -18.48 -6.86 35.21
CA ALA A 880 -19.23 -5.99 36.13
C ALA A 880 -19.99 -4.86 35.42
N SER A 881 -19.63 -4.56 34.17
CA SER A 881 -20.21 -3.49 33.36
C SER A 881 -21.50 -3.89 32.62
N ASP A 882 -21.73 -5.18 32.39
CA ASP A 882 -22.92 -5.69 31.69
C ASP A 882 -23.18 -7.16 32.07
N GLU A 883 -24.26 -7.42 32.81
CA GLU A 883 -24.59 -8.77 33.27
C GLU A 883 -24.98 -9.72 32.12
N GLU A 884 -25.36 -9.20 30.94
CA GLU A 884 -25.73 -10.04 29.80
C GLU A 884 -24.53 -10.58 29.01
N ILE A 885 -23.31 -10.07 29.27
CA ILE A 885 -22.08 -10.46 28.56
C ILE A 885 -21.14 -11.23 29.50
N ILE A 886 -20.67 -12.39 29.02
CA ILE A 886 -19.63 -13.19 29.66
C ILE A 886 -18.35 -13.03 28.85
N ARG A 887 -17.29 -12.55 29.48
CA ARG A 887 -15.94 -12.59 28.90
C ARG A 887 -15.40 -13.99 29.04
N VAL A 888 -14.93 -14.57 27.94
CA VAL A 888 -14.17 -15.82 27.95
C VAL A 888 -12.73 -15.53 27.60
N SER A 889 -11.76 -16.05 28.35
CA SER A 889 -10.33 -15.85 28.06
C SER A 889 -9.49 -17.10 28.26
N ARG A 890 -8.41 -17.21 27.49
CA ARG A 890 -7.45 -18.30 27.56
C ARG A 890 -6.04 -17.73 27.43
N ARG A 891 -5.17 -18.09 28.39
CA ARG A 891 -3.74 -17.85 28.25
C ARG A 891 -3.12 -18.84 27.27
N LEU A 892 -2.27 -18.32 26.41
CA LEU A 892 -1.50 -19.07 25.44
C LEU A 892 -0.08 -19.24 26.02
N HIS A 893 0.39 -20.47 26.02
CA HIS A 893 1.73 -20.87 26.47
C HIS A 893 2.57 -21.25 25.26
#